data_AF-A0A7J6LNK9-F1
#
_entry.id   AF-A0A7J6LNK9-F1
#
_cell.length_a   1.000
_cell.length_b   1.000
_cell.length_c   1.000
_cell.angle_alpha   90.00
_cell.angle_beta   90.00
_cell.angle_gamma   90.00
#
_symmetry.space_group_name_H-M   'P 1'
#
loop_
_entity.id
_entity.type
_entity.pdbx_description
1 polymer ?
#
loop_
_entity_poly.entity_id
_entity_poly.type
_entity_poly.pdbx_seq_one_letter_code
_entity_poly.pdbx_strand_id
1 'polypeptide(L)'
;MSHGFSGRSIKDHGVLGQAAVSITDQMADLAAWDGSSCDPITRKTTLTCTMGPSDWDVETLVKMINQGLNIARFNFSHGDFESHSKCLANLKEALKQCPGKHVAVMLDTKGPEIRSGFFAAGGKVELEAGQDLILTTDYSFKGDAHKIACTYEKLPQSVKPGSIILMADGTVNLQVVECYEDSVKTRVLNHAIIGERKNMNLPGVRVDLPCIGEKEANDILNWGLPNGIDFISASFVQHGDDIRGLRKLMGEAGKNVQIISKIESTEGLRNFDDILEASDAIMIARGDLGMEMPPEKVFLAQKMMTARCNLAGKPVITATQMLESMIENPRPTRAEVSDVANAVLDGTDGVMLSGEAASGKFPVNAISIQRRICESAESVIDYDSLYLRIREAVMNKHPEGLPVAESICSNAVALASEVNASLILALSQTGSTSRLLGKYRPRQQILCVTDNEHTVAHTAVARGILPFQVESLKDTEAVIAKALEYAKSVGLVKAGDKVVAVHGIKENAAGATNMMEVVNVDGRSMKDHGVIGQAAVSITDQMADLASWDGSSCDPITRKTTLTCTMGPSDWDVETLVKMINQGLNIARFNFSHGDFESHSKCLANLKEALKQCPGKHVAVMLDTKGPEIRSGFFAAGGKVELEAGQDLILTTDYSFKGDAHKIACTYEKLPQSVKPGSIILMADGTVNLQVVECYEDSVKTRVLNHAIIGERKNMNLPGVRVDLPCIGEKEANDILNWGLPNGIDFISASFVQHGDDIRGLRKLMGEAGKNVQIISKIESTEGLRNFDDILEASDAIMIARGDLGMEMPPEKVFLAQKMMTARCNLAGKPVITATQMLESMIENPRPTRAEVSDVADAVLDGTDGVMLSGEAANGKFPVNAISIQRRICESAESVIDYDSLYLRIREAVMNKHPEGLPVAESICSNAVALASEVNASLILALSQTGSTSRLLGKYRPRQQILCVTDNEHTVAHTAVARGILPFQVESFKDTEAVVAKALEYAKSVGLVKAGDKVVAVHGIKENTAGATNMMEVVNVE
;
A
#
# COMPACT_ATOMS: atom_id res chain seq x y z
N MET A 1 -10.86 -41.46 -21.67
CA MET A 1 -11.69 -40.51 -22.43
C MET A 1 -11.60 -39.16 -21.73
N SER A 2 -10.93 -38.23 -22.38
CA SER A 2 -10.64 -36.87 -21.91
C SER A 2 -11.88 -35.98 -22.05
N HIS A 3 -12.37 -35.43 -20.95
CA HIS A 3 -13.19 -34.22 -20.97
C HIS A 3 -12.38 -33.13 -20.30
N GLY A 4 -11.66 -32.38 -21.14
CA GLY A 4 -11.00 -31.14 -20.76
C GLY A 4 -12.06 -30.10 -20.40
N PHE A 5 -11.83 -29.42 -19.29
CA PHE A 5 -12.54 -28.22 -18.88
C PHE A 5 -12.27 -27.12 -19.93
N SER A 6 -13.18 -26.96 -20.88
CA SER A 6 -13.15 -25.88 -21.84
C SER A 6 -14.00 -24.70 -21.35
N GLY A 7 -13.34 -23.56 -21.10
CA GLY A 7 -13.83 -22.24 -21.48
C GLY A 7 -15.05 -21.69 -20.74
N ARG A 8 -14.81 -21.03 -19.60
CA ARG A 8 -15.45 -19.74 -19.34
C ARG A 8 -14.39 -18.66 -19.49
N SER A 9 -14.26 -18.09 -20.69
CA SER A 9 -13.53 -16.82 -20.84
C SER A 9 -14.39 -15.76 -20.13
N ILE A 10 -13.86 -15.11 -19.11
CA ILE A 10 -14.48 -13.92 -18.55
C ILE A 10 -14.26 -12.82 -19.59
N LYS A 11 -15.30 -12.51 -20.37
CA LYS A 11 -15.28 -11.51 -21.44
C LYS A 11 -15.33 -10.05 -20.94
N ASP A 12 -15.19 -9.83 -19.65
CA ASP A 12 -15.40 -8.53 -19.02
C ASP A 12 -14.06 -7.91 -18.60
N HIS A 13 -13.32 -7.35 -19.56
CA HIS A 13 -12.20 -6.45 -19.26
C HIS A 13 -12.74 -5.15 -18.66
N GLY A 14 -12.91 -5.13 -17.34
CA GLY A 14 -13.18 -3.91 -16.56
C GLY A 14 -11.88 -3.37 -15.97
N VAL A 15 -11.47 -2.18 -16.39
CA VAL A 15 -10.31 -1.47 -15.84
C VAL A 15 -10.72 -0.82 -14.52
N LEU A 16 -10.65 -1.55 -13.40
CA LEU A 16 -10.91 -1.00 -12.07
C LEU A 16 -9.96 -1.57 -11.01
N GLY A 17 -9.31 -0.64 -10.33
CA GLY A 17 -8.40 -0.84 -9.21
C GLY A 17 -7.48 0.38 -9.17
N GLN A 18 -7.44 1.02 -8.01
CA GLN A 18 -6.90 2.36 -7.75
C GLN A 18 -7.61 3.51 -8.48
N ALA A 19 -8.21 4.40 -7.69
CA ALA A 19 -8.64 5.72 -8.13
C ALA A 19 -7.42 6.49 -8.64
N ALA A 20 -7.57 7.21 -9.75
CA ALA A 20 -6.53 8.10 -10.23
C ALA A 20 -6.23 9.16 -9.15
N VAL A 21 -4.95 9.46 -8.94
CA VAL A 21 -4.53 10.46 -7.96
C VAL A 21 -4.33 11.82 -8.63
N SER A 22 -4.99 12.84 -8.09
CA SER A 22 -4.87 14.23 -8.48
C SER A 22 -3.57 14.84 -7.95
N ILE A 23 -2.63 15.14 -8.85
CA ILE A 23 -1.39 15.83 -8.49
C ILE A 23 -1.62 17.32 -8.65
N THR A 24 -1.74 18.05 -7.53
CA THR A 24 -1.93 19.51 -7.53
C THR A 24 -0.65 20.21 -7.06
N ASP A 25 -0.44 21.47 -7.46
CA ASP A 25 0.68 22.29 -6.96
C ASP A 25 0.60 22.49 -5.43
N GLN A 26 -0.58 22.35 -4.83
CA GLN A 26 -0.77 22.37 -3.38
C GLN A 26 -0.10 21.16 -2.68
N MET A 27 0.18 20.07 -3.40
CA MET A 27 0.99 18.97 -2.85
C MET A 27 2.46 19.35 -2.64
N ALA A 28 2.98 20.37 -3.34
CA ALA A 28 4.33 20.88 -3.08
C ALA A 28 4.42 21.55 -1.69
N ASP A 29 3.28 21.98 -1.13
CA ASP A 29 3.17 22.60 0.19
C ASP A 29 2.70 21.62 1.27
N LEU A 30 2.86 20.31 1.05
CA LEU A 30 2.59 19.26 2.06
C LEU A 30 3.31 19.53 3.40
N ALA A 31 4.42 20.29 3.36
CA ALA A 31 5.25 20.70 4.48
C ALA A 31 4.70 21.89 5.30
N ALA A 32 3.77 22.70 4.78
CA ALA A 32 3.21 23.86 5.50
C ALA A 32 1.88 23.58 6.22
N TRP A 33 1.33 22.37 6.07
CA TRP A 33 0.07 22.03 6.73
C TRP A 33 0.29 21.79 8.23
N ASP A 34 -0.34 22.62 9.04
CA ASP A 34 -0.15 22.68 10.50
C ASP A 34 -0.98 21.65 11.28
N GLY A 35 -1.67 20.72 10.60
CA GLY A 35 -2.52 19.72 11.24
C GLY A 35 -3.77 20.31 11.90
N SER A 36 -4.14 21.57 11.62
CA SER A 36 -5.34 22.18 12.18
C SER A 36 -6.62 21.65 11.49
N SER A 37 -7.28 20.74 12.22
CA SER A 37 -8.72 20.47 12.23
C SER A 37 -9.45 20.35 10.88
N CYS A 38 -9.32 19.21 10.21
CA CYS A 38 -10.45 18.68 9.45
C CYS A 38 -11.47 18.11 10.46
N ASP A 39 -12.72 18.60 10.41
CA ASP A 39 -13.83 18.05 11.19
C ASP A 39 -14.04 16.58 10.76
N PRO A 40 -14.15 15.61 11.70
CA PRO A 40 -14.47 14.22 11.39
C PRO A 40 -15.67 14.02 10.45
N ILE A 41 -16.60 14.98 10.37
CA ILE A 41 -17.75 14.97 9.46
C ILE A 41 -17.33 15.04 7.97
N THR A 42 -16.15 15.57 7.67
CA THR A 42 -15.69 15.74 6.27
C THR A 42 -15.10 14.45 5.66
N ARG A 43 -14.72 13.48 6.49
CA ARG A 43 -14.23 12.16 6.06
C ARG A 43 -15.35 11.35 5.37
N LYS A 44 -15.00 10.61 4.32
CA LYS A 44 -15.91 9.70 3.61
C LYS A 44 -15.79 8.24 4.05
N THR A 45 -14.57 7.71 4.15
CA THR A 45 -14.27 6.28 4.37
C THR A 45 -14.52 5.89 5.80
N THR A 46 -15.38 4.92 6.07
CA THR A 46 -15.88 4.61 7.42
C THR A 46 -14.84 3.92 8.30
N LEU A 47 -14.92 4.13 9.62
CA LEU A 47 -14.00 3.56 10.60
C LEU A 47 -14.71 2.53 11.47
N THR A 48 -14.24 1.28 11.40
CA THR A 48 -14.70 0.17 12.26
C THR A 48 -13.66 -0.12 13.32
N CYS A 49 -14.02 -0.14 14.61
CA CYS A 49 -13.10 -0.51 15.69
C CYS A 49 -13.62 -1.74 16.43
N THR A 50 -12.71 -2.68 16.71
CA THR A 50 -13.00 -3.83 17.57
C THR A 50 -12.98 -3.39 19.02
N MET A 51 -14.09 -3.64 19.72
CA MET A 51 -14.24 -3.34 21.14
C MET A 51 -13.50 -4.37 21.98
N GLY A 52 -12.78 -3.92 23.00
CA GLY A 52 -12.03 -4.76 23.92
C GLY A 52 -11.62 -4.03 25.21
N PRO A 53 -10.89 -4.71 26.11
CA PRO A 53 -10.58 -4.16 27.43
C PRO A 53 -9.92 -2.77 27.43
N SER A 54 -9.18 -2.42 26.38
CA SER A 54 -8.53 -1.11 26.23
C SER A 54 -9.48 0.04 25.90
N ASP A 55 -10.72 -0.24 25.49
CA ASP A 55 -11.67 0.78 25.02
C ASP A 55 -13.09 0.66 25.61
N TRP A 56 -13.31 -0.19 26.61
CA TRP A 56 -14.65 -0.41 27.17
C TRP A 56 -15.17 0.72 28.06
N ASP A 57 -14.34 1.61 28.56
CA ASP A 57 -14.80 2.69 29.44
C ASP A 57 -15.43 3.84 28.63
N VAL A 58 -16.40 4.51 29.25
CA VAL A 58 -17.19 5.57 28.60
C VAL A 58 -16.32 6.73 28.14
N GLU A 59 -15.25 7.09 28.88
CA GLU A 59 -14.39 8.22 28.53
C GLU A 59 -13.59 7.93 27.25
N THR A 60 -13.03 6.73 27.13
CA THR A 60 -12.34 6.29 25.93
C THR A 60 -13.29 6.18 24.73
N LEU A 61 -14.49 5.63 24.93
CA LEU A 61 -15.51 5.55 23.87
C LEU A 61 -15.92 6.94 23.37
N VAL A 62 -16.14 7.91 24.26
CA VAL A 62 -16.41 9.31 23.87
C VAL A 62 -15.27 9.88 23.03
N LYS A 63 -14.00 9.63 23.43
CA LYS A 63 -12.84 10.06 22.63
C LYS A 63 -12.84 9.40 21.24
N MET A 64 -13.12 8.10 21.14
CA MET A 64 -13.17 7.37 19.86
C MET A 64 -14.33 7.84 18.97
N ILE A 65 -15.52 8.07 19.53
CA ILE A 65 -16.67 8.64 18.81
C ILE A 65 -16.31 10.02 18.24
N ASN A 66 -15.62 10.85 19.02
CA ASN A 66 -15.16 12.16 18.57
C ASN A 66 -14.04 12.08 17.51
N GLN A 67 -13.29 10.98 17.45
CA GLN A 67 -12.38 10.68 16.33
C GLN A 67 -13.09 10.07 15.11
N GLY A 68 -14.42 9.93 15.14
CA GLY A 68 -15.21 9.48 14.00
C GLY A 68 -15.40 7.97 13.88
N LEU A 69 -15.49 7.24 15.01
CA LEU A 69 -15.96 5.84 15.02
C LEU A 69 -17.32 5.72 14.31
N ASN A 70 -17.46 4.80 13.36
CA ASN A 70 -18.72 4.51 12.66
C ASN A 70 -19.35 3.19 13.10
N ILE A 71 -18.53 2.15 13.28
CA ILE A 71 -19.00 0.80 13.64
C ILE A 71 -18.20 0.28 14.85
N ALA A 72 -18.91 -0.08 15.92
CA ALA A 72 -18.36 -0.82 17.06
C ALA A 72 -18.51 -2.32 16.82
N ARG A 73 -17.37 -3.00 16.63
CA ARG A 73 -17.28 -4.44 16.36
C ARG A 73 -17.12 -5.23 17.66
N PHE A 74 -18.03 -6.16 17.92
CA PHE A 74 -17.98 -7.10 19.03
C PHE A 74 -17.50 -8.46 18.53
N ASN A 75 -16.30 -8.87 18.93
CA ASN A 75 -15.70 -10.13 18.47
C ASN A 75 -16.11 -11.31 19.37
N PHE A 76 -17.00 -12.19 18.89
CA PHE A 76 -17.52 -13.35 19.65
C PHE A 76 -16.59 -14.57 19.64
N SER A 77 -15.38 -14.45 19.08
CA SER A 77 -14.30 -15.42 19.29
C SER A 77 -13.81 -15.40 20.75
N HIS A 78 -14.02 -14.28 21.45
CA HIS A 78 -13.65 -14.07 22.84
C HIS A 78 -14.80 -13.41 23.62
N GLY A 79 -14.68 -13.42 24.95
CA GLY A 79 -15.70 -12.86 25.84
C GLY A 79 -16.96 -13.72 25.95
N ASP A 80 -17.88 -13.26 26.78
CA ASP A 80 -19.17 -13.86 27.06
C ASP A 80 -20.30 -12.83 26.90
N PHE A 81 -21.55 -13.27 27.01
CA PHE A 81 -22.70 -12.37 26.84
C PHE A 81 -22.71 -11.24 27.87
N GLU A 82 -22.21 -11.46 29.09
CA GLU A 82 -22.19 -10.45 30.14
C GLU A 82 -21.21 -9.31 29.80
N SER A 83 -19.97 -9.67 29.45
CA SER A 83 -18.94 -8.70 29.07
C SER A 83 -19.32 -7.91 27.82
N HIS A 84 -19.85 -8.55 26.79
CA HIS A 84 -20.34 -7.87 25.59
C HIS A 84 -21.53 -6.95 25.90
N SER A 85 -22.47 -7.37 26.75
CA SER A 85 -23.62 -6.54 27.15
C SER A 85 -23.18 -5.30 27.95
N LYS A 86 -22.17 -5.44 28.82
CA LYS A 86 -21.59 -4.33 29.57
C LYS A 86 -20.93 -3.30 28.64
N CYS A 87 -20.14 -3.78 27.67
CA CYS A 87 -19.54 -2.92 26.66
C CYS A 87 -20.61 -2.18 25.84
N LEU A 88 -21.67 -2.86 25.40
CA LEU A 88 -22.78 -2.25 24.68
C LEU A 88 -23.50 -1.18 25.53
N ALA A 89 -23.69 -1.42 26.83
CA ALA A 89 -24.26 -0.44 27.74
C ALA A 89 -23.39 0.82 27.85
N ASN A 90 -22.06 0.65 27.95
CA ASN A 90 -21.11 1.76 27.99
C ASN A 90 -21.10 2.54 26.68
N LEU A 91 -21.17 1.87 25.52
CA LEU A 91 -21.30 2.53 24.21
C LEU A 91 -22.56 3.37 24.12
N LYS A 92 -23.70 2.85 24.58
CA LYS A 92 -24.97 3.60 24.64
C LYS A 92 -24.86 4.81 25.56
N GLU A 93 -24.14 4.71 26.67
CA GLU A 93 -23.89 5.84 27.57
C GLU A 93 -22.96 6.90 26.94
N ALA A 94 -21.90 6.47 26.26
CA ALA A 94 -21.00 7.36 25.53
C ALA A 94 -21.73 8.14 24.43
N LEU A 95 -22.62 7.49 23.68
CA LEU A 95 -23.42 8.13 22.63
C LEU A 95 -24.36 9.22 23.17
N LYS A 96 -24.88 9.10 24.38
CA LYS A 96 -25.67 10.19 25.01
C LYS A 96 -24.84 11.46 25.24
N GLN A 97 -23.52 11.33 25.38
CA GLN A 97 -22.59 12.45 25.55
C GLN A 97 -22.12 13.03 24.21
N CYS A 98 -22.43 12.38 23.09
CA CYS A 98 -22.04 12.79 21.73
C CYS A 98 -23.29 13.02 20.84
N PRO A 99 -24.13 14.04 21.14
CA PRO A 99 -25.37 14.27 20.41
C PRO A 99 -25.13 14.49 18.91
N GLY A 100 -25.98 13.87 18.08
CA GLY A 100 -25.87 13.94 16.62
C GLY A 100 -24.81 13.02 16.00
N LYS A 101 -24.08 12.22 16.80
CA LYS A 101 -23.21 11.15 16.32
C LYS A 101 -23.93 9.81 16.38
N HIS A 102 -23.69 8.95 15.41
CA HIS A 102 -24.26 7.62 15.31
C HIS A 102 -23.14 6.59 15.17
N VAL A 103 -23.19 5.53 15.97
CA VAL A 103 -22.29 4.37 15.88
C VAL A 103 -23.15 3.12 15.77
N ALA A 104 -22.94 2.35 14.70
CA ALA A 104 -23.62 1.09 14.50
C ALA A 104 -22.92 -0.05 15.27
N VAL A 105 -23.68 -1.10 15.60
CA VAL A 105 -23.21 -2.26 16.35
C VAL A 105 -23.08 -3.46 15.41
N MET A 106 -21.89 -4.04 15.37
CA MET A 106 -21.60 -5.23 14.57
C MET A 106 -21.23 -6.42 15.45
N LEU A 107 -21.92 -7.55 15.28
CA LEU A 107 -21.54 -8.84 15.85
C LEU A 107 -20.60 -9.56 14.87
N ASP A 108 -19.38 -9.88 15.28
CA ASP A 108 -18.47 -10.71 14.48
C ASP A 108 -18.46 -12.14 14.99
N THR A 109 -18.86 -13.06 14.10
CA THR A 109 -18.97 -14.49 14.41
C THR A 109 -17.60 -15.15 14.54
N LYS A 110 -17.50 -16.16 15.39
CA LYS A 110 -16.24 -16.91 15.55
C LYS A 110 -15.90 -17.73 14.30
N GLY A 111 -16.87 -18.46 13.76
CA GLY A 111 -16.70 -19.29 12.57
C GLY A 111 -15.97 -20.61 12.82
N PRO A 112 -15.82 -21.44 11.78
CA PRO A 112 -15.16 -22.74 11.86
C PRO A 112 -13.65 -22.59 12.07
N GLU A 113 -13.12 -23.20 13.15
CA GLU A 113 -11.68 -23.21 13.44
C GLU A 113 -11.14 -24.63 13.57
N ILE A 114 -9.94 -24.85 13.03
CA ILE A 114 -9.16 -26.07 13.26
C ILE A 114 -8.08 -25.75 14.30
N ARG A 115 -7.92 -26.60 15.31
CA ARG A 115 -6.97 -26.38 16.42
C ARG A 115 -6.16 -27.62 16.76
N SER A 116 -4.95 -27.39 17.25
CA SER A 116 -4.12 -28.43 17.86
C SER A 116 -4.66 -28.87 19.23
N GLY A 117 -4.23 -30.05 19.70
CA GLY A 117 -4.61 -30.59 21.00
C GLY A 117 -3.88 -30.00 22.21
N PHE A 118 -4.08 -30.65 23.35
CA PHE A 118 -3.32 -30.42 24.58
C PHE A 118 -2.03 -31.24 24.57
N PHE A 119 -1.04 -30.85 25.38
CA PHE A 119 0.23 -31.56 25.50
C PHE A 119 0.32 -32.36 26.80
N ALA A 120 0.97 -33.51 26.76
CA ALA A 120 1.08 -34.40 27.93
C ALA A 120 1.81 -33.74 29.11
N ALA A 121 2.86 -32.97 28.83
CA ALA A 121 3.62 -32.21 29.83
C ALA A 121 2.97 -30.86 30.21
N GLY A 122 1.93 -30.43 29.47
CA GLY A 122 1.41 -29.07 29.52
C GLY A 122 2.38 -28.03 28.97
N GLY A 123 1.87 -26.85 28.61
CA GLY A 123 2.69 -25.71 28.23
C GLY A 123 3.11 -25.71 26.76
N LYS A 124 4.40 -25.89 26.47
CA LYS A 124 4.97 -25.72 25.13
C LYS A 124 5.76 -26.94 24.67
N VAL A 125 5.77 -27.16 23.35
CA VAL A 125 6.54 -28.20 22.67
C VAL A 125 7.45 -27.54 21.65
N GLU A 126 8.69 -28.01 21.58
CA GLU A 126 9.69 -27.59 20.61
C GLU A 126 9.66 -28.53 19.40
N LEU A 127 9.65 -27.96 18.20
CA LEU A 127 9.65 -28.68 16.95
C LEU A 127 10.91 -28.33 16.16
N GLU A 128 11.65 -29.35 15.71
CA GLU A 128 12.89 -29.20 14.95
C GLU A 128 12.66 -29.31 13.44
N ALA A 129 13.35 -28.48 12.66
CA ALA A 129 13.29 -28.55 11.21
C ALA A 129 13.81 -29.92 10.72
N GLY A 130 13.09 -30.55 9.79
CA GLY A 130 13.43 -31.84 9.23
C GLY A 130 12.89 -33.06 9.99
N GLN A 131 12.30 -32.89 11.18
CA GLN A 131 11.73 -34.01 11.94
C GLN A 131 10.36 -34.43 11.39
N ASP A 132 10.00 -35.70 11.60
CA ASP A 132 8.66 -36.21 11.32
C ASP A 132 7.72 -35.92 12.51
N LEU A 133 6.48 -35.50 12.21
CA LEU A 133 5.41 -35.21 13.17
C LEU A 133 4.11 -35.85 12.71
N ILE A 134 3.41 -36.55 13.60
CA ILE A 134 2.09 -37.15 13.32
C ILE A 134 0.98 -36.23 13.82
N LEU A 135 0.04 -35.88 12.94
CA LEU A 135 -1.21 -35.21 13.31
C LEU A 135 -2.33 -36.25 13.40
N THR A 136 -2.93 -36.45 14.57
CA THR A 136 -4.02 -37.42 14.78
C THR A 136 -5.37 -36.73 14.94
N THR A 137 -6.44 -37.37 14.48
CA THR A 137 -7.82 -36.88 14.66
C THR A 137 -8.42 -37.26 16.02
N ASP A 138 -7.76 -38.12 16.80
CA ASP A 138 -8.11 -38.36 18.19
C ASP A 138 -7.79 -37.13 19.05
N TYR A 139 -8.76 -36.22 19.19
CA TYR A 139 -8.60 -34.99 19.94
C TYR A 139 -8.45 -35.20 21.47
N SER A 140 -8.70 -36.42 21.97
CA SER A 140 -8.46 -36.77 23.38
C SER A 140 -6.98 -37.04 23.66
N PHE A 141 -6.18 -37.29 22.61
CA PHE A 141 -4.76 -37.56 22.72
C PHE A 141 -3.98 -36.33 23.21
N LYS A 142 -3.24 -36.51 24.31
CA LYS A 142 -2.33 -35.48 24.82
C LYS A 142 -0.98 -35.62 24.12
N GLY A 143 -0.67 -34.64 23.27
CA GLY A 143 0.46 -34.66 22.35
C GLY A 143 1.82 -34.30 22.95
N ASP A 144 2.84 -34.40 22.09
CA ASP A 144 4.24 -34.07 22.33
C ASP A 144 4.93 -33.63 21.01
N ALA A 145 6.26 -33.63 20.96
CA ALA A 145 7.05 -33.24 19.78
C ALA A 145 6.91 -34.21 18.58
N HIS A 146 6.32 -35.40 18.77
CA HIS A 146 6.23 -36.44 17.76
C HIS A 146 4.79 -36.72 17.32
N LYS A 147 3.79 -36.47 18.18
CA LYS A 147 2.38 -36.64 17.83
C LYS A 147 1.50 -35.55 18.45
N ILE A 148 0.70 -34.86 17.65
CA ILE A 148 -0.19 -33.77 18.07
C ILE A 148 -1.61 -34.05 17.57
N ALA A 149 -2.61 -33.81 18.40
CA ALA A 149 -4.01 -33.97 17.99
C ALA A 149 -4.52 -32.75 17.19
N CYS A 150 -5.50 -32.97 16.32
CA CYS A 150 -6.17 -31.95 15.50
C CYS A 150 -7.69 -32.08 15.66
N THR A 151 -8.41 -30.96 15.82
CA THR A 151 -9.88 -30.97 15.97
C THR A 151 -10.63 -31.41 14.70
N TYR A 152 -10.00 -31.33 13.53
CA TYR A 152 -10.67 -31.60 12.26
C TYR A 152 -10.61 -33.09 11.91
N GLU A 153 -11.69 -33.80 12.22
CA GLU A 153 -11.80 -35.26 12.00
C GLU A 153 -11.56 -35.69 10.55
N LYS A 154 -11.89 -34.81 9.58
CA LYS A 154 -11.73 -35.07 8.15
C LYS A 154 -10.34 -34.69 7.61
N LEU A 155 -9.37 -34.37 8.48
CA LEU A 155 -8.03 -33.95 8.07
C LEU A 155 -7.38 -34.95 7.09
N PRO A 156 -7.31 -36.27 7.37
CA PRO A 156 -6.62 -37.22 6.49
C PRO A 156 -7.25 -37.35 5.10
N GLN A 157 -8.55 -37.11 4.97
CA GLN A 157 -9.29 -37.15 3.69
C GLN A 157 -9.20 -35.82 2.92
N SER A 158 -8.89 -34.73 3.62
CA SER A 158 -8.89 -33.38 3.02
C SER A 158 -7.51 -32.99 2.48
N VAL A 159 -6.43 -33.57 3.01
CA VAL A 159 -5.05 -33.30 2.58
C VAL A 159 -4.47 -34.44 1.74
N LYS A 160 -3.41 -34.17 0.98
CA LYS A 160 -2.67 -35.16 0.18
C LYS A 160 -1.16 -35.02 0.39
N PRO A 161 -0.33 -36.04 0.09
CA PRO A 161 1.13 -35.88 0.08
C PRO A 161 1.55 -34.64 -0.73
N GLY A 162 2.41 -33.81 -0.12
CA GLY A 162 2.82 -32.50 -0.64
C GLY A 162 1.98 -31.31 -0.14
N SER A 163 0.79 -31.53 0.43
CA SER A 163 -0.01 -30.45 1.06
C SER A 163 0.77 -29.76 2.19
N ILE A 164 0.53 -28.47 2.36
CA ILE A 164 1.07 -27.70 3.48
C ILE A 164 0.00 -27.56 4.57
N ILE A 165 0.40 -27.71 5.82
CA ILE A 165 -0.42 -27.43 6.99
C ILE A 165 0.32 -26.36 7.79
N LEU A 166 -0.37 -25.26 8.08
CA LEU A 166 0.16 -24.16 8.89
C LEU A 166 -0.38 -24.32 10.30
N MET A 167 0.47 -24.20 11.31
CA MET A 167 0.07 -24.27 12.72
C MET A 167 0.58 -23.06 13.49
N ALA A 168 -0.21 -22.58 14.45
CA ALA A 168 0.06 -21.41 15.26
C ALA A 168 0.29 -20.16 14.39
N ASP A 169 -0.71 -19.82 13.58
CA ASP A 169 -0.71 -18.63 12.71
C ASP A 169 0.49 -18.62 11.74
N GLY A 170 0.91 -19.81 11.30
CA GLY A 170 2.02 -20.00 10.36
C GLY A 170 3.41 -20.02 10.98
N THR A 171 3.49 -19.97 12.31
CA THR A 171 4.78 -20.13 13.03
C THR A 171 5.43 -21.48 12.68
N VAL A 172 4.63 -22.52 12.44
CA VAL A 172 5.12 -23.84 12.01
C VAL A 172 4.51 -24.22 10.67
N ASN A 173 5.38 -24.54 9.72
CA ASN A 173 4.99 -25.10 8.43
C ASN A 173 5.25 -26.60 8.42
N LEU A 174 4.22 -27.37 8.12
CA LEU A 174 4.27 -28.82 8.03
C LEU A 174 3.98 -29.23 6.59
N GLN A 175 4.82 -30.10 6.01
CA GLN A 175 4.53 -30.71 4.71
C GLN A 175 4.00 -32.12 4.92
N VAL A 176 2.84 -32.43 4.36
CA VAL A 176 2.26 -33.77 4.40
C VAL A 176 3.14 -34.73 3.61
N VAL A 177 3.57 -35.81 4.25
CA VAL A 177 4.37 -36.88 3.65
C VAL A 177 3.46 -38.05 3.28
N GLU A 178 2.57 -38.42 4.18
CA GLU A 178 1.71 -39.60 4.04
C GLU A 178 0.40 -39.41 4.82
N CYS A 179 -0.72 -39.88 4.27
CA CYS A 179 -2.03 -39.85 4.93
C CYS A 179 -2.43 -41.28 5.34
N TYR A 180 -2.80 -41.46 6.60
CA TYR A 180 -3.38 -42.69 7.13
C TYR A 180 -4.90 -42.54 7.28
N GLU A 181 -5.57 -43.51 7.92
CA GLU A 181 -7.02 -43.49 8.12
C GLU A 181 -7.47 -42.41 9.13
N ASP A 182 -6.74 -42.27 10.23
CA ASP A 182 -7.06 -41.40 11.38
C ASP A 182 -5.98 -40.34 11.68
N SER A 183 -4.96 -40.27 10.82
CA SER A 183 -3.79 -39.46 11.07
C SER A 183 -3.03 -39.09 9.81
N VAL A 184 -2.19 -38.07 9.90
CA VAL A 184 -1.35 -37.58 8.80
C VAL A 184 0.09 -37.50 9.29
N LYS A 185 1.01 -38.12 8.56
CA LYS A 185 2.44 -37.95 8.77
C LYS A 185 2.91 -36.69 8.05
N THR A 186 3.60 -35.83 8.78
CA THR A 186 4.13 -34.57 8.26
C THR A 186 5.63 -34.44 8.52
N ARG A 187 6.28 -33.59 7.74
CA ARG A 187 7.66 -33.14 7.91
C ARG A 187 7.65 -31.69 8.37
N VAL A 188 8.29 -31.40 9.49
CA VAL A 188 8.43 -30.03 10.00
C VAL A 188 9.43 -29.27 9.13
N LEU A 189 9.04 -28.14 8.55
CA LEU A 189 9.88 -27.38 7.62
C LEU A 189 10.75 -26.33 8.31
N ASN A 190 10.40 -25.91 9.52
CA ASN A 190 11.13 -24.90 10.26
C ASN A 190 11.10 -25.16 11.77
N HIS A 191 12.13 -24.70 12.46
CA HIS A 191 12.24 -24.82 13.92
C HIS A 191 11.29 -23.82 14.61
N ALA A 192 10.58 -24.26 15.65
CA ALA A 192 9.63 -23.42 16.38
C ALA A 192 9.20 -24.03 17.73
N ILE A 193 8.77 -23.16 18.65
CA ILE A 193 8.15 -23.57 19.92
C ILE A 193 6.67 -23.20 19.90
N ILE A 194 5.79 -24.19 20.07
CA ILE A 194 4.33 -23.99 20.05
C ILE A 194 3.69 -24.29 21.41
N GLY A 195 2.60 -23.58 21.70
CA GLY A 195 1.74 -23.87 22.85
C GLY A 195 0.56 -24.79 22.48
N GLU A 196 -0.31 -25.03 23.44
CA GLU A 196 -1.52 -25.83 23.24
C GLU A 196 -2.60 -25.07 22.43
N ARG A 197 -3.51 -25.82 21.80
CA ARG A 197 -4.74 -25.30 21.15
C ARG A 197 -4.53 -24.20 20.12
N LYS A 198 -3.44 -24.31 19.38
CA LYS A 198 -3.05 -23.35 18.34
C LYS A 198 -3.88 -23.57 17.08
N ASN A 199 -4.20 -22.48 16.40
CA ASN A 199 -4.93 -22.51 15.13
C ASN A 199 -4.15 -23.32 14.09
N MET A 200 -4.87 -23.97 13.18
CA MET A 200 -4.31 -24.64 12.02
C MET A 200 -5.04 -24.21 10.74
N ASN A 201 -4.29 -23.88 9.70
CA ASN A 201 -4.82 -23.59 8.36
C ASN A 201 -4.38 -24.69 7.38
N LEU A 202 -5.21 -24.92 6.37
CA LEU A 202 -4.99 -25.96 5.34
C LEU A 202 -4.98 -25.32 3.94
N PRO A 203 -3.92 -24.59 3.57
CA PRO A 203 -3.85 -23.89 2.28
C PRO A 203 -4.19 -24.79 1.09
N GLY A 204 -5.14 -24.33 0.27
CA GLY A 204 -5.57 -25.02 -0.95
C GLY A 204 -6.49 -26.23 -0.71
N VAL A 205 -6.94 -26.44 0.52
CA VAL A 205 -7.86 -27.53 0.90
C VAL A 205 -9.25 -26.96 1.17
N ARG A 206 -10.28 -27.61 0.64
CA ARG A 206 -11.67 -27.31 1.00
C ARG A 206 -11.96 -27.87 2.40
N VAL A 207 -12.12 -26.98 3.37
CA VAL A 207 -12.48 -27.34 4.75
C VAL A 207 -13.99 -27.59 4.83
N ASP A 208 -14.37 -28.84 5.11
CA ASP A 208 -15.77 -29.28 5.22
C ASP A 208 -16.29 -29.10 6.65
N LEU A 209 -16.42 -27.83 7.04
CA LEU A 209 -17.03 -27.39 8.29
C LEU A 209 -18.14 -26.37 7.98
N PRO A 210 -19.27 -26.41 8.70
CA PRO A 210 -20.34 -25.43 8.51
C PRO A 210 -19.86 -24.02 8.90
N CYS A 211 -20.21 -23.01 8.09
CA CYS A 211 -19.92 -21.60 8.38
C CYS A 211 -20.62 -21.13 9.68
N ILE A 212 -21.85 -21.61 9.92
CA ILE A 212 -22.63 -21.30 11.13
C ILE A 212 -22.83 -22.57 11.96
N GLY A 213 -22.13 -22.65 13.10
CA GLY A 213 -22.29 -23.72 14.08
C GLY A 213 -23.34 -23.39 15.16
N GLU A 214 -23.49 -24.29 16.13
CA GLU A 214 -24.43 -24.12 17.25
C GLU A 214 -24.09 -22.89 18.10
N LYS A 215 -22.80 -22.63 18.30
CA LYS A 215 -22.34 -21.44 19.05
C LYS A 215 -22.70 -20.16 18.32
N GLU A 216 -22.39 -20.06 17.02
CA GLU A 216 -22.69 -18.89 16.22
C GLU A 216 -24.20 -18.63 16.18
N ALA A 217 -25.01 -19.68 16.01
CA ALA A 217 -26.47 -19.57 16.07
C ALA A 217 -26.97 -19.05 17.43
N ASN A 218 -26.40 -19.55 18.54
CA ASN A 218 -26.71 -19.07 19.88
C ASN A 218 -26.31 -17.59 20.06
N ASP A 219 -25.13 -17.19 19.62
CA ASP A 219 -24.64 -15.81 19.72
C ASP A 219 -25.57 -14.85 18.96
N ILE A 220 -26.00 -15.23 17.76
CA ILE A 220 -26.90 -14.43 16.91
C ILE A 220 -28.31 -14.35 17.53
N LEU A 221 -28.91 -15.49 17.86
CA LEU A 221 -30.32 -15.56 18.27
C LEU A 221 -30.55 -15.08 19.71
N ASN A 222 -29.62 -15.38 20.62
CA ASN A 222 -29.81 -15.15 22.05
C ASN A 222 -29.09 -13.91 22.57
N TRP A 223 -28.15 -13.35 21.81
CA TRP A 223 -27.51 -12.08 22.16
C TRP A 223 -27.64 -11.01 21.08
N GLY A 224 -27.32 -11.33 19.82
CA GLY A 224 -27.32 -10.36 18.72
C GLY A 224 -28.67 -9.71 18.47
N LEU A 225 -29.67 -10.50 18.07
CA LEU A 225 -31.02 -9.99 17.74
C LEU A 225 -31.69 -9.30 18.93
N PRO A 226 -31.66 -9.85 20.18
CA PRO A 226 -32.27 -9.18 21.33
C PRO A 226 -31.63 -7.84 21.70
N ASN A 227 -30.33 -7.65 21.39
CA ASN A 227 -29.62 -6.40 21.67
C ASN A 227 -29.71 -5.37 20.54
N GLY A 228 -30.36 -5.71 19.41
CA GLY A 228 -30.58 -4.80 18.30
C GLY A 228 -29.30 -4.49 17.52
N ILE A 229 -28.51 -5.51 17.19
CA ILE A 229 -27.35 -5.35 16.31
C ILE A 229 -27.76 -4.86 14.91
N ASP A 230 -26.90 -4.07 14.28
CA ASP A 230 -27.14 -3.54 12.93
C ASP A 230 -26.52 -4.44 11.85
N PHE A 231 -25.38 -5.07 12.20
CA PHE A 231 -24.59 -5.90 11.28
C PHE A 231 -24.18 -7.24 11.92
N ILE A 232 -24.09 -8.27 11.09
CA ILE A 232 -23.36 -9.52 11.39
C ILE A 232 -22.21 -9.65 10.42
N SER A 233 -20.99 -9.81 10.94
CA SER A 233 -19.81 -10.20 10.17
C SER A 233 -19.66 -11.73 10.24
N ALA A 234 -19.89 -12.41 9.12
CA ALA A 234 -19.88 -13.87 9.01
C ALA A 234 -18.49 -14.38 8.61
N SER A 235 -17.88 -15.22 9.44
CA SER A 235 -16.53 -15.77 9.26
C SER A 235 -16.49 -17.00 8.36
N PHE A 236 -15.41 -17.14 7.59
CA PHE A 236 -15.12 -18.23 6.66
C PHE A 236 -16.26 -18.55 5.69
N VAL A 237 -16.88 -17.53 5.13
CA VAL A 237 -17.93 -17.70 4.09
C VAL A 237 -17.28 -18.31 2.85
N GLN A 238 -17.85 -19.42 2.36
CA GLN A 238 -17.34 -20.14 1.20
C GLN A 238 -18.30 -20.08 -0.01
N HIS A 239 -19.60 -19.90 0.22
CA HIS A 239 -20.64 -19.88 -0.82
C HIS A 239 -21.77 -18.90 -0.48
N GLY A 240 -22.53 -18.45 -1.49
CA GLY A 240 -23.73 -17.63 -1.25
C GLY A 240 -24.81 -18.34 -0.44
N ASP A 241 -24.84 -19.68 -0.46
CA ASP A 241 -25.75 -20.49 0.36
C ASP A 241 -25.49 -20.37 1.87
N ASP A 242 -24.25 -20.09 2.28
CA ASP A 242 -23.93 -19.81 3.69
C ASP A 242 -24.72 -18.57 4.17
N ILE A 243 -24.80 -17.55 3.31
CA ILE A 243 -25.48 -16.28 3.58
C ILE A 243 -27.00 -16.43 3.51
N ARG A 244 -27.51 -17.17 2.52
CA ARG A 244 -28.94 -17.51 2.44
C ARG A 244 -29.39 -18.34 3.66
N GLY A 245 -28.54 -19.25 4.14
CA GLY A 245 -28.74 -20.02 5.36
C GLY A 245 -28.79 -19.14 6.61
N LEU A 246 -27.85 -18.21 6.74
CA LEU A 246 -27.81 -17.23 7.84
C LEU A 246 -29.04 -16.31 7.84
N ARG A 247 -29.47 -15.82 6.66
CA ARG A 247 -30.75 -15.06 6.52
C ARG A 247 -31.95 -15.87 7.01
N LYS A 248 -32.02 -17.15 6.64
CA LYS A 248 -33.09 -18.06 7.06
C LYS A 248 -33.08 -18.31 8.58
N LEU A 249 -31.89 -18.45 9.17
CA LEU A 249 -31.72 -18.64 10.62
C LEU A 249 -32.27 -17.45 11.41
N MET A 250 -31.98 -16.23 10.98
CA MET A 250 -32.44 -15.01 11.65
C MET A 250 -33.95 -14.75 11.50
N GLY A 251 -34.54 -15.22 10.40
CA GLY A 251 -35.97 -15.04 10.11
C GLY A 251 -36.41 -13.57 10.11
N GLU A 252 -37.67 -13.32 10.48
CA GLU A 252 -38.26 -11.98 10.48
C GLU A 252 -37.59 -11.04 11.50
N ALA A 253 -37.08 -11.59 12.62
CA ALA A 253 -36.43 -10.81 13.67
C ALA A 253 -35.12 -10.15 13.18
N GLY A 254 -34.41 -10.76 12.22
CA GLY A 254 -33.19 -10.19 11.64
C GLY A 254 -33.36 -9.60 10.24
N LYS A 255 -34.59 -9.31 9.78
CA LYS A 255 -34.82 -8.77 8.43
C LYS A 255 -34.06 -7.47 8.13
N ASN A 256 -33.85 -6.65 9.18
CA ASN A 256 -33.19 -5.35 9.09
C ASN A 256 -31.70 -5.43 9.46
N VAL A 257 -31.18 -6.60 9.85
CA VAL A 257 -29.75 -6.80 10.11
C VAL A 257 -29.05 -7.03 8.76
N GLN A 258 -27.95 -6.34 8.50
CA GLN A 258 -27.15 -6.56 7.29
C GLN A 258 -26.05 -7.60 7.54
N ILE A 259 -25.77 -8.43 6.53
CA ILE A 259 -24.73 -9.46 6.59
C ILE A 259 -23.51 -8.98 5.81
N ILE A 260 -22.38 -8.91 6.51
CA ILE A 260 -21.05 -8.66 5.98
C ILE A 260 -20.33 -9.99 5.87
N SER A 261 -20.02 -10.44 4.66
CA SER A 261 -19.33 -11.73 4.45
C SER A 261 -17.82 -11.54 4.49
N LYS A 262 -17.15 -12.27 5.39
CA LYS A 262 -15.68 -12.25 5.50
C LYS A 262 -15.08 -13.25 4.53
N ILE A 263 -14.26 -12.75 3.59
CA ILE A 263 -13.52 -13.60 2.66
C ILE A 263 -12.16 -13.92 3.26
N GLU A 264 -12.05 -15.14 3.78
CA GLU A 264 -10.92 -15.63 4.59
C GLU A 264 -10.24 -16.87 3.99
N SER A 265 -10.79 -17.40 2.91
CA SER A 265 -10.31 -18.63 2.27
C SER A 265 -10.23 -18.52 0.76
N THR A 266 -9.39 -19.35 0.16
CA THR A 266 -9.31 -19.48 -1.30
C THR A 266 -10.62 -19.95 -1.93
N GLU A 267 -11.42 -20.74 -1.20
CA GLU A 267 -12.75 -21.17 -1.66
C GLU A 267 -13.74 -20.00 -1.72
N GLY A 268 -13.77 -19.16 -0.67
CA GLY A 268 -14.55 -17.93 -0.68
C GLY A 268 -14.12 -16.99 -1.82
N LEU A 269 -12.81 -16.94 -2.13
CA LEU A 269 -12.31 -16.16 -3.26
C LEU A 269 -12.77 -16.71 -4.62
N ARG A 270 -12.83 -18.03 -4.80
CA ARG A 270 -13.33 -18.67 -6.04
C ARG A 270 -14.81 -18.38 -6.27
N ASN A 271 -15.61 -18.45 -5.20
CA ASN A 271 -17.06 -18.28 -5.24
C ASN A 271 -17.49 -16.83 -4.96
N PHE A 272 -16.56 -15.88 -5.07
CA PHE A 272 -16.77 -14.50 -4.64
C PHE A 272 -17.99 -13.84 -5.26
N ASP A 273 -18.31 -14.10 -6.54
CA ASP A 273 -19.46 -13.47 -7.19
C ASP A 273 -20.81 -13.94 -6.62
N ASP A 274 -20.97 -15.23 -6.31
CA ASP A 274 -22.18 -15.76 -5.67
C ASP A 274 -22.31 -15.25 -4.22
N ILE A 275 -21.18 -15.16 -3.50
CA ILE A 275 -21.16 -14.57 -2.16
C ILE A 275 -21.52 -13.09 -2.24
N LEU A 276 -20.91 -12.33 -3.15
CA LEU A 276 -21.17 -10.92 -3.36
C LEU A 276 -22.64 -10.68 -3.68
N GLU A 277 -23.26 -11.50 -4.54
CA GLU A 277 -24.68 -11.41 -4.86
C GLU A 277 -25.58 -11.62 -3.62
N ALA A 278 -25.26 -12.61 -2.79
CA ALA A 278 -26.04 -12.96 -1.60
C ALA A 278 -25.83 -12.03 -0.38
N SER A 279 -24.69 -11.33 -0.32
CA SER A 279 -24.28 -10.51 0.83
C SER A 279 -24.80 -9.06 0.75
N ASP A 280 -24.89 -8.37 1.88
CA ASP A 280 -25.16 -6.92 1.88
C ASP A 280 -23.88 -6.10 1.72
N ALA A 281 -22.77 -6.62 2.25
CA ALA A 281 -21.44 -6.06 2.17
C ALA A 281 -20.37 -7.15 2.30
N ILE A 282 -19.12 -6.81 2.01
CA ILE A 282 -17.97 -7.72 2.07
C ILE A 282 -16.94 -7.19 3.06
N MET A 283 -16.28 -8.09 3.79
CA MET A 283 -15.07 -7.78 4.56
C MET A 283 -13.89 -8.58 4.01
N ILE A 284 -12.82 -7.88 3.66
CA ILE A 284 -11.57 -8.47 3.19
C ILE A 284 -10.70 -8.73 4.43
N ALA A 285 -10.74 -9.96 4.94
CA ALA A 285 -10.00 -10.37 6.12
C ALA A 285 -8.62 -10.92 5.74
N ARG A 286 -7.66 -9.99 5.60
CA ARG A 286 -6.32 -10.24 5.04
C ARG A 286 -5.45 -11.14 5.91
N GLY A 287 -5.68 -11.17 7.21
CA GLY A 287 -4.99 -12.04 8.16
C GLY A 287 -5.16 -13.50 7.79
N ASP A 288 -6.40 -14.00 7.84
CA ASP A 288 -6.73 -15.39 7.50
C ASP A 288 -6.54 -15.68 6.00
N LEU A 289 -6.92 -14.76 5.11
CA LEU A 289 -6.73 -14.96 3.67
C LEU A 289 -5.23 -15.09 3.32
N GLY A 290 -4.37 -14.28 3.94
CA GLY A 290 -2.91 -14.34 3.78
C GLY A 290 -2.24 -15.52 4.47
N MET A 291 -3.00 -16.39 5.13
CA MET A 291 -2.57 -17.72 5.56
C MET A 291 -2.89 -18.78 4.51
N GLU A 292 -4.01 -18.62 3.82
CA GLU A 292 -4.52 -19.56 2.79
C GLU A 292 -3.86 -19.37 1.42
N MET A 293 -3.27 -18.20 1.15
CA MET A 293 -2.61 -17.88 -0.11
C MET A 293 -1.21 -17.28 0.08
N PRO A 294 -0.34 -17.33 -0.95
CA PRO A 294 0.97 -16.69 -0.88
C PRO A 294 0.85 -15.20 -0.49
N PRO A 295 1.65 -14.71 0.47
CA PRO A 295 1.54 -13.33 0.96
C PRO A 295 1.66 -12.31 -0.18
N GLU A 296 2.56 -12.53 -1.14
CA GLU A 296 2.79 -11.71 -2.33
C GLU A 296 1.58 -11.61 -3.28
N LYS A 297 0.47 -12.32 -3.04
CA LYS A 297 -0.75 -12.27 -3.86
C LYS A 297 -1.98 -11.72 -3.13
N VAL A 298 -1.88 -11.47 -1.82
CA VAL A 298 -3.04 -11.00 -1.01
C VAL A 298 -3.56 -9.66 -1.52
N PHE A 299 -2.67 -8.75 -1.92
CA PHE A 299 -3.06 -7.44 -2.46
C PHE A 299 -3.88 -7.56 -3.77
N LEU A 300 -3.62 -8.59 -4.60
CA LEU A 300 -4.39 -8.84 -5.82
C LEU A 300 -5.83 -9.23 -5.48
N ALA A 301 -6.01 -10.11 -4.49
CA ALA A 301 -7.33 -10.50 -4.00
C ALA A 301 -8.09 -9.30 -3.42
N GLN A 302 -7.42 -8.45 -2.63
CA GLN A 302 -8.00 -7.20 -2.10
C GLN A 302 -8.50 -6.29 -3.23
N LYS A 303 -7.64 -5.95 -4.19
CA LYS A 303 -7.98 -5.04 -5.29
C LYS A 303 -9.14 -5.59 -6.14
N MET A 304 -9.13 -6.89 -6.43
CA MET A 304 -10.19 -7.56 -7.17
C MET A 304 -11.53 -7.49 -6.43
N MET A 305 -11.55 -7.87 -5.14
CA MET A 305 -12.78 -7.84 -4.33
C MET A 305 -13.34 -6.42 -4.20
N THR A 306 -12.48 -5.45 -3.90
CA THR A 306 -12.87 -4.04 -3.80
C THR A 306 -13.46 -3.51 -5.11
N ALA A 307 -12.81 -3.77 -6.25
CA ALA A 307 -13.31 -3.35 -7.55
C ALA A 307 -14.68 -3.95 -7.89
N ARG A 308 -14.88 -5.24 -7.60
CA ARG A 308 -16.16 -5.92 -7.82
C ARG A 308 -17.27 -5.40 -6.90
N CYS A 309 -16.96 -5.15 -5.63
CA CYS A 309 -17.88 -4.49 -4.68
C CYS A 309 -18.31 -3.09 -5.17
N ASN A 310 -17.34 -2.28 -5.61
CA ASN A 310 -17.59 -0.95 -6.16
C ASN A 310 -18.54 -1.01 -7.37
N LEU A 311 -18.30 -1.95 -8.30
CA LEU A 311 -19.18 -2.17 -9.46
C LEU A 311 -20.58 -2.66 -9.09
N ALA A 312 -20.70 -3.52 -8.08
CA ALA A 312 -21.98 -3.99 -7.57
C ALA A 312 -22.72 -2.91 -6.75
N GLY A 313 -22.04 -1.84 -6.34
CA GLY A 313 -22.58 -0.85 -5.39
C GLY A 313 -22.81 -1.43 -3.99
N LYS A 314 -22.05 -2.47 -3.62
CA LYS A 314 -22.09 -3.09 -2.30
C LYS A 314 -20.88 -2.65 -1.48
N PRO A 315 -21.06 -2.26 -0.21
CA PRO A 315 -19.95 -1.81 0.62
C PRO A 315 -18.87 -2.88 0.83
N VAL A 316 -17.62 -2.43 0.94
CA VAL A 316 -16.48 -3.29 1.26
C VAL A 316 -15.62 -2.70 2.38
N ILE A 317 -15.24 -3.54 3.35
CA ILE A 317 -14.36 -3.18 4.47
C ILE A 317 -13.03 -3.89 4.30
N THR A 318 -11.93 -3.13 4.29
CA THR A 318 -10.57 -3.71 4.36
C THR A 318 -10.18 -3.90 5.83
N ALA A 319 -9.85 -5.12 6.20
CA ALA A 319 -9.68 -5.52 7.60
C ALA A 319 -8.33 -6.17 7.89
N THR A 320 -7.98 -6.18 9.19
CA THR A 320 -6.80 -6.81 9.83
C THR A 320 -5.44 -6.19 9.49
N GLN A 321 -4.58 -6.06 10.51
CA GLN A 321 -3.19 -5.58 10.41
C GLN A 321 -3.03 -4.28 9.62
N MET A 322 -3.94 -3.33 9.79
CA MET A 322 -3.86 -2.02 9.12
C MET A 322 -2.84 -1.12 9.83
N LEU A 323 -2.80 -1.14 11.17
CA LEU A 323 -1.89 -0.34 12.00
C LEU A 323 -1.32 -1.19 13.17
N GLU A 324 -1.06 -2.48 12.94
CA GLU A 324 -0.72 -3.50 13.95
C GLU A 324 0.36 -3.06 14.95
N SER A 325 1.41 -2.38 14.48
CA SER A 325 2.51 -1.90 15.32
C SER A 325 2.04 -0.94 16.42
N MET A 326 0.88 -0.30 16.26
CA MET A 326 0.29 0.62 17.23
C MET A 326 -0.36 -0.06 18.44
N ILE A 327 -0.42 -1.40 18.46
CA ILE A 327 -0.73 -2.14 19.70
C ILE A 327 0.28 -1.77 20.79
N GLU A 328 1.56 -1.73 20.42
CA GLU A 328 2.67 -1.48 21.35
C GLU A 328 3.27 -0.08 21.21
N ASN A 329 3.16 0.54 20.03
CA ASN A 329 3.84 1.78 19.70
C ASN A 329 2.87 2.97 19.54
N PRO A 330 3.29 4.20 19.87
CA PRO A 330 2.43 5.38 19.72
C PRO A 330 2.33 5.90 18.27
N ARG A 331 3.08 5.33 17.32
CA ARG A 331 3.10 5.70 15.89
C ARG A 331 3.16 4.44 15.02
N PRO A 332 2.50 4.45 13.84
CA PRO A 332 2.56 3.34 12.90
C PRO A 332 3.87 3.35 12.10
N THR A 333 4.16 2.23 11.45
CA THR A 333 5.19 2.11 10.42
C THR A 333 4.76 2.82 9.13
N ARG A 334 5.69 3.05 8.20
CA ARG A 334 5.37 3.67 6.90
C ARG A 334 4.60 2.74 5.98
N ALA A 335 4.91 1.45 6.04
CA ALA A 335 4.17 0.41 5.32
C ALA A 335 2.68 0.41 5.76
N GLU A 336 2.39 0.48 7.05
CA GLU A 336 1.02 0.55 7.59
C GLU A 336 0.26 1.80 7.14
N VAL A 337 0.93 2.97 7.13
CA VAL A 337 0.31 4.21 6.63
C VAL A 337 -0.02 4.09 5.14
N SER A 338 0.92 3.60 4.35
CA SER A 338 0.76 3.38 2.91
C SER A 338 -0.36 2.38 2.62
N ASP A 339 -0.42 1.29 3.37
CA ASP A 339 -1.44 0.23 3.25
C ASP A 339 -2.86 0.77 3.52
N VAL A 340 -3.05 1.56 4.59
CA VAL A 340 -4.34 2.25 4.84
C VAL A 340 -4.69 3.22 3.71
N ALA A 341 -3.73 4.04 3.28
CA ALA A 341 -3.96 5.01 2.22
C ALA A 341 -4.35 4.33 0.89
N ASN A 342 -3.66 3.25 0.52
CA ASN A 342 -3.93 2.53 -0.72
C ASN A 342 -5.23 1.73 -0.65
N ALA A 343 -5.65 1.19 0.50
CA ALA A 343 -6.98 0.61 0.65
C ALA A 343 -8.10 1.65 0.36
N VAL A 344 -7.92 2.89 0.83
CA VAL A 344 -8.84 4.01 0.54
C VAL A 344 -8.82 4.37 -0.96
N LEU A 345 -7.64 4.44 -1.56
CA LEU A 345 -7.47 4.74 -2.99
C LEU A 345 -7.97 3.61 -3.89
N ASP A 346 -7.88 2.35 -3.46
CA ASP A 346 -8.49 1.20 -4.13
C ASP A 346 -10.02 1.29 -4.14
N GLY A 347 -10.58 2.08 -3.21
CA GLY A 347 -11.99 2.40 -3.14
C GLY A 347 -12.75 1.65 -2.06
N THR A 348 -12.07 1.19 -1.01
CA THR A 348 -12.74 0.59 0.16
C THR A 348 -13.78 1.54 0.74
N ASP A 349 -14.92 1.01 1.19
CA ASP A 349 -15.94 1.84 1.84
C ASP A 349 -15.58 2.13 3.31
N GLY A 350 -14.90 1.18 3.96
CA GLY A 350 -14.40 1.32 5.31
C GLY A 350 -13.07 0.62 5.57
N VAL A 351 -12.42 0.99 6.67
CA VAL A 351 -11.20 0.36 7.21
C VAL A 351 -11.43 -0.04 8.66
N MET A 352 -10.73 -1.09 9.13
CA MET A 352 -10.95 -1.68 10.45
C MET A 352 -9.70 -1.74 11.33
N LEU A 353 -9.83 -1.35 12.61
CA LEU A 353 -8.88 -1.65 13.68
C LEU A 353 -9.30 -2.88 14.47
N SER A 354 -8.34 -3.77 14.70
CA SER A 354 -8.49 -5.05 15.39
C SER A 354 -7.85 -4.97 16.78
N GLY A 355 -6.65 -5.54 16.96
CA GLY A 355 -5.93 -5.51 18.23
C GLY A 355 -5.53 -4.09 18.64
N GLU A 356 -5.34 -3.21 17.67
CA GLU A 356 -4.94 -1.80 17.87
C GLU A 356 -5.92 -1.04 18.77
N ALA A 357 -7.23 -1.31 18.63
CA ALA A 357 -8.29 -0.73 19.44
C ALA A 357 -8.61 -1.60 20.66
N ALA A 358 -8.79 -2.91 20.45
CA ALA A 358 -9.33 -3.81 21.46
C ALA A 358 -8.39 -4.05 22.65
N SER A 359 -7.09 -4.20 22.38
CA SER A 359 -6.07 -4.57 23.38
C SER A 359 -4.81 -3.72 23.31
N GLY A 360 -4.76 -2.73 22.42
CA GLY A 360 -3.62 -1.84 22.23
C GLY A 360 -3.45 -0.86 23.38
N LYS A 361 -2.23 -0.34 23.53
CA LYS A 361 -1.90 0.71 24.50
C LYS A 361 -2.40 2.09 24.07
N PHE A 362 -2.70 2.27 22.78
CA PHE A 362 -2.99 3.58 22.19
C PHE A 362 -4.26 3.59 21.29
N PRO A 363 -5.43 3.11 21.77
CA PRO A 363 -6.63 2.95 20.95
C PRO A 363 -7.13 4.28 20.34
N VAL A 364 -7.11 5.37 21.11
CA VAL A 364 -7.50 6.71 20.64
C VAL A 364 -6.51 7.25 19.60
N ASN A 365 -5.21 6.98 19.75
CA ASN A 365 -4.22 7.41 18.76
C ASN A 365 -4.37 6.63 17.46
N ALA A 366 -4.62 5.32 17.54
CA ALA A 366 -4.80 4.45 16.38
C ALA A 366 -5.98 4.90 15.50
N ILE A 367 -7.17 5.12 16.08
CA ILE A 367 -8.31 5.64 15.32
C ILE A 367 -8.04 7.07 14.78
N SER A 368 -7.35 7.90 15.57
CA SER A 368 -7.05 9.28 15.16
C SER A 368 -6.12 9.34 13.96
N ILE A 369 -5.05 8.53 13.91
CA ILE A 369 -4.16 8.47 12.75
C ILE A 369 -4.85 7.80 11.56
N GLN A 370 -5.62 6.72 11.77
CA GLN A 370 -6.36 6.07 10.68
C GLN A 370 -7.33 7.05 9.99
N ARG A 371 -8.03 7.88 10.78
CA ARG A 371 -8.87 8.98 10.26
C ARG A 371 -8.07 9.92 9.35
N ARG A 372 -6.93 10.44 9.84
CA ARG A 372 -6.12 11.42 9.10
C ARG A 372 -5.51 10.85 7.82
N ILE A 373 -5.16 9.56 7.83
CA ILE A 373 -4.71 8.86 6.61
C ILE A 373 -5.86 8.78 5.60
N CYS A 374 -7.08 8.40 6.04
CA CYS A 374 -8.25 8.35 5.16
C CYS A 374 -8.57 9.72 4.55
N GLU A 375 -8.60 10.78 5.36
CA GLU A 375 -8.83 12.16 4.90
C GLU A 375 -7.76 12.59 3.88
N SER A 376 -6.49 12.27 4.15
CA SER A 376 -5.38 12.57 3.24
C SER A 376 -5.53 11.82 1.91
N ALA A 377 -5.87 10.53 1.94
CA ALA A 377 -6.07 9.72 0.74
C ALA A 377 -7.30 10.17 -0.07
N GLU A 378 -8.40 10.52 0.60
CA GLU A 378 -9.62 11.02 -0.05
C GLU A 378 -9.42 12.36 -0.76
N SER A 379 -8.54 13.21 -0.22
CA SER A 379 -8.27 14.56 -0.75
C SER A 379 -7.60 14.54 -2.13
N VAL A 380 -6.99 13.42 -2.50
CA VAL A 380 -6.20 13.28 -3.71
C VAL A 380 -6.83 12.38 -4.75
N ILE A 381 -8.06 11.91 -4.51
CA ILE A 381 -8.80 11.13 -5.50
C ILE A 381 -9.27 12.05 -6.62
N ASP A 382 -8.99 11.66 -7.86
CA ASP A 382 -9.62 12.18 -9.07
C ASP A 382 -11.01 11.54 -9.22
N TYR A 383 -11.99 12.21 -8.60
CA TYR A 383 -13.38 11.76 -8.57
C TYR A 383 -14.03 11.77 -9.96
N ASP A 384 -13.62 12.66 -10.87
CA ASP A 384 -14.22 12.76 -12.21
C ASP A 384 -13.79 11.58 -13.09
N SER A 385 -12.49 11.27 -13.10
CA SER A 385 -11.98 10.07 -13.78
C SER A 385 -12.55 8.79 -13.17
N LEU A 386 -12.67 8.72 -11.84
CA LEU A 386 -13.25 7.57 -11.15
C LEU A 386 -14.73 7.37 -11.54
N TYR A 387 -15.52 8.45 -11.56
CA TYR A 387 -16.91 8.43 -11.98
C TYR A 387 -17.06 7.88 -13.41
N LEU A 388 -16.27 8.41 -14.36
CA LEU A 388 -16.33 8.00 -15.76
C LEU A 388 -16.01 6.52 -15.92
N ARG A 389 -14.96 6.01 -15.24
CA ARG A 389 -14.57 4.60 -15.31
C ARG A 389 -15.63 3.66 -14.73
N ILE A 390 -16.21 4.00 -13.57
CA ILE A 390 -17.29 3.21 -12.98
C ILE A 390 -18.48 3.19 -13.93
N ARG A 391 -18.87 4.35 -14.45
CA ARG A 391 -20.01 4.47 -15.36
C ARG A 391 -19.80 3.70 -16.65
N GLU A 392 -18.64 3.79 -17.28
CA GLU A 392 -18.30 3.02 -18.48
C GLU A 392 -18.39 1.51 -18.23
N ALA A 393 -17.76 1.03 -17.15
CA ALA A 393 -17.78 -0.39 -16.81
C ALA A 393 -19.19 -0.92 -16.52
N VAL A 394 -20.03 -0.12 -15.85
CA VAL A 394 -21.43 -0.47 -15.57
C VAL A 394 -22.27 -0.47 -16.87
N MET A 395 -22.10 0.53 -17.74
CA MET A 395 -22.80 0.58 -19.03
C MET A 395 -22.43 -0.59 -19.95
N ASN A 396 -21.16 -1.01 -19.95
CA ASN A 396 -20.71 -2.17 -20.73
C ASN A 396 -21.39 -3.48 -20.30
N LYS A 397 -21.79 -3.59 -19.03
CA LYS A 397 -22.57 -4.74 -18.50
C LYS A 397 -24.07 -4.64 -18.77
N HIS A 398 -24.58 -3.46 -19.14
CA HIS A 398 -25.99 -3.18 -19.37
C HIS A 398 -26.22 -2.54 -20.75
N PRO A 399 -25.97 -3.28 -21.86
CA PRO A 399 -26.16 -2.76 -23.22
C PRO A 399 -27.61 -2.33 -23.52
N GLU A 400 -28.59 -2.86 -22.79
CA GLU A 400 -30.00 -2.49 -22.84
C GLU A 400 -30.34 -1.15 -22.14
N GLY A 401 -29.38 -0.58 -21.41
CA GLY A 401 -29.55 0.62 -20.60
C GLY A 401 -29.81 0.34 -19.11
N LEU A 402 -29.50 1.32 -18.26
CA LEU A 402 -29.61 1.18 -16.80
C LEU A 402 -31.05 1.32 -16.29
N PRO A 403 -31.37 0.72 -15.13
CA PRO A 403 -32.61 1.01 -14.41
C PRO A 403 -32.77 2.52 -14.14
N VAL A 404 -34.00 3.03 -14.15
CA VAL A 404 -34.30 4.47 -14.01
C VAL A 404 -33.66 5.08 -12.76
N ALA A 405 -33.81 4.42 -11.60
CA ALA A 405 -33.24 4.91 -10.35
C ALA A 405 -31.71 5.03 -10.42
N GLU A 406 -31.04 4.03 -11.00
CA GLU A 406 -29.59 4.05 -11.16
C GLU A 406 -29.14 5.09 -12.17
N SER A 407 -29.86 5.23 -13.29
CA SER A 407 -29.60 6.29 -14.27
C SER A 407 -29.71 7.68 -13.64
N ILE A 408 -30.76 7.95 -12.85
CA ILE A 408 -30.93 9.23 -12.16
C ILE A 408 -29.81 9.45 -11.14
N CYS A 409 -29.45 8.45 -10.33
CA CYS A 409 -28.35 8.58 -9.37
C CYS A 409 -26.99 8.83 -10.06
N SER A 410 -26.68 8.10 -11.14
CA SER A 410 -25.44 8.30 -11.90
C SER A 410 -25.35 9.70 -12.51
N ASN A 411 -26.45 10.21 -13.07
CA ASN A 411 -26.47 11.57 -13.64
C ASN A 411 -26.49 12.65 -12.55
N ALA A 412 -27.08 12.40 -11.38
CA ALA A 412 -27.04 13.33 -10.26
C ALA A 412 -25.61 13.53 -9.74
N VAL A 413 -24.77 12.49 -9.76
CA VAL A 413 -23.34 12.59 -9.43
C VAL A 413 -22.60 13.45 -10.45
N ALA A 414 -22.81 13.23 -11.76
CA ALA A 414 -22.23 14.11 -12.79
C ALA A 414 -22.69 15.56 -12.63
N LEU A 415 -24.00 15.78 -12.47
CA LEU A 415 -24.59 17.10 -12.31
C LEU A 415 -24.01 17.83 -11.09
N ALA A 416 -23.81 17.13 -9.97
CA ALA A 416 -23.22 17.70 -8.77
C ALA A 416 -21.81 18.25 -9.03
N SER A 417 -20.99 17.55 -9.82
CA SER A 417 -19.68 18.05 -10.25
C SER A 417 -19.81 19.24 -11.22
N GLU A 418 -20.68 19.13 -12.24
CA GLU A 418 -20.87 20.16 -13.27
C GLU A 418 -21.37 21.51 -12.72
N VAL A 419 -22.26 21.48 -11.72
CA VAL A 419 -22.77 22.72 -11.10
C VAL A 419 -21.93 23.19 -9.92
N ASN A 420 -20.86 22.46 -9.58
CA ASN A 420 -20.04 22.66 -8.39
C ASN A 420 -20.90 22.70 -7.11
N ALA A 421 -21.70 21.65 -6.91
CA ALA A 421 -22.50 21.47 -5.70
C ALA A 421 -21.60 21.14 -4.50
N SER A 422 -22.00 21.62 -3.31
CA SER A 422 -21.32 21.30 -2.05
C SER A 422 -21.78 19.97 -1.45
N LEU A 423 -23.01 19.55 -1.74
CA LEU A 423 -23.66 18.39 -1.13
C LEU A 423 -24.61 17.71 -2.13
N ILE A 424 -24.76 16.39 -1.99
CA ILE A 424 -25.86 15.64 -2.59
C ILE A 424 -26.82 15.25 -1.46
N LEU A 425 -28.11 15.53 -1.63
CA LEU A 425 -29.15 15.23 -0.67
C LEU A 425 -30.03 14.10 -1.21
N ALA A 426 -30.16 13.02 -0.44
CA ALA A 426 -30.86 11.81 -0.86
C ALA A 426 -32.00 11.50 0.12
N LEU A 427 -33.26 11.70 -0.30
CA LEU A 427 -34.41 11.24 0.47
C LEU A 427 -34.59 9.74 0.22
N SER A 428 -34.35 8.93 1.24
CA SER A 428 -34.33 7.48 1.09
C SER A 428 -34.82 6.73 2.33
N GLN A 429 -35.97 6.07 2.22
CA GLN A 429 -36.54 5.28 3.32
C GLN A 429 -35.73 4.00 3.61
N THR A 430 -35.17 3.35 2.59
CA THR A 430 -34.39 2.09 2.68
C THR A 430 -32.88 2.29 2.50
N GLY A 431 -32.45 3.53 2.25
CA GLY A 431 -31.06 3.88 1.90
C GLY A 431 -30.61 3.43 0.51
N SER A 432 -31.47 2.83 -0.31
CA SER A 432 -31.06 2.35 -1.65
C SER A 432 -30.60 3.50 -2.56
N THR A 433 -31.24 4.66 -2.47
CA THR A 433 -30.90 5.85 -3.27
C THR A 433 -29.53 6.41 -2.89
N SER A 434 -29.25 6.54 -1.59
CA SER A 434 -27.96 7.01 -1.11
C SER A 434 -26.84 6.04 -1.45
N ARG A 435 -27.07 4.71 -1.36
CA ARG A 435 -26.10 3.70 -1.81
C ARG A 435 -25.85 3.75 -3.32
N LEU A 436 -26.89 3.91 -4.14
CA LEU A 436 -26.73 4.08 -5.59
C LEU A 436 -25.94 5.35 -5.94
N LEU A 437 -26.14 6.45 -5.21
CA LEU A 437 -25.30 7.65 -5.36
C LEU A 437 -23.85 7.34 -4.95
N GLY A 438 -23.65 6.66 -3.82
CA GLY A 438 -22.34 6.26 -3.31
C GLY A 438 -21.58 5.32 -4.25
N LYS A 439 -22.27 4.46 -5.01
CA LYS A 439 -21.70 3.58 -6.05
C LYS A 439 -20.89 4.36 -7.08
N TYR A 440 -21.36 5.54 -7.48
CA TYR A 440 -20.69 6.39 -8.47
C TYR A 440 -19.64 7.34 -7.86
N ARG A 441 -19.33 7.18 -6.57
CA ARG A 441 -18.23 7.84 -5.86
C ARG A 441 -18.18 9.36 -6.08
N PRO A 442 -19.20 10.15 -5.67
CA PRO A 442 -19.16 11.60 -5.81
C PRO A 442 -18.07 12.23 -4.93
N ARG A 443 -17.53 13.36 -5.41
CA ARG A 443 -16.65 14.23 -4.61
C ARG A 443 -17.40 14.82 -3.40
N GLN A 444 -18.69 15.11 -3.54
CA GLN A 444 -19.55 15.65 -2.50
C GLN A 444 -19.88 14.61 -1.43
N GLN A 445 -20.22 15.06 -0.22
CA GLN A 445 -20.87 14.19 0.77
C GLN A 445 -22.32 13.92 0.34
N ILE A 446 -22.85 12.76 0.72
CA ILE A 446 -24.26 12.40 0.50
C ILE A 446 -24.97 12.48 1.85
N LEU A 447 -25.94 13.38 1.98
CA LEU A 447 -26.82 13.44 3.16
C LEU A 447 -28.04 12.55 2.92
N CYS A 448 -28.08 11.39 3.56
CA CYS A 448 -29.19 10.45 3.52
C CYS A 448 -30.27 10.86 4.51
N VAL A 449 -31.34 11.49 4.00
CA VAL A 449 -32.50 11.90 4.78
C VAL A 449 -33.49 10.75 4.85
N THR A 450 -33.83 10.30 6.06
CA THR A 450 -34.65 9.09 6.26
C THR A 450 -35.53 9.19 7.50
N ASP A 451 -36.68 8.53 7.49
CA ASP A 451 -37.55 8.34 8.65
C ASP A 451 -37.37 6.97 9.32
N ASN A 452 -36.44 6.16 8.83
CA ASN A 452 -36.16 4.80 9.32
C ASN A 452 -34.84 4.73 10.09
N GLU A 453 -34.91 4.38 11.38
CA GLU A 453 -33.74 4.25 12.26
C GLU A 453 -32.75 3.18 11.79
N HIS A 454 -33.21 2.08 11.17
CA HIS A 454 -32.30 1.06 10.63
C HIS A 454 -31.50 1.59 9.45
N THR A 455 -32.13 2.43 8.60
CA THR A 455 -31.44 3.07 7.48
C THR A 455 -30.32 3.99 7.98
N VAL A 456 -30.52 4.68 9.11
CA VAL A 456 -29.47 5.49 9.77
C VAL A 456 -28.26 4.62 10.14
N ALA A 457 -28.47 3.47 10.76
CA ALA A 457 -27.38 2.57 11.11
C ALA A 457 -26.69 1.97 9.86
N HIS A 458 -27.47 1.65 8.83
CA HIS A 458 -26.97 1.06 7.58
C HIS A 458 -26.07 2.00 6.77
N THR A 459 -26.12 3.32 6.97
CA THR A 459 -25.16 4.22 6.31
C THR A 459 -23.74 4.06 6.88
N ALA A 460 -23.58 3.51 8.10
CA ALA A 460 -22.29 3.42 8.78
C ALA A 460 -21.26 2.52 8.07
N VAL A 461 -21.71 1.66 7.15
CA VAL A 461 -20.83 0.79 6.35
C VAL A 461 -20.47 1.40 4.99
N ALA A 462 -21.20 2.40 4.52
CA ALA A 462 -21.07 2.95 3.17
C ALA A 462 -20.31 4.28 3.15
N ARG A 463 -19.37 4.42 2.23
CA ARG A 463 -18.49 5.58 2.15
C ARG A 463 -19.20 6.85 1.68
N GLY A 464 -18.93 7.95 2.38
CA GLY A 464 -19.39 9.29 1.99
C GLY A 464 -20.88 9.53 2.20
N ILE A 465 -21.56 8.69 2.99
CA ILE A 465 -22.98 8.82 3.31
C ILE A 465 -23.14 9.20 4.79
N LEU A 466 -23.74 10.37 5.03
CA LEU A 466 -24.07 10.87 6.35
C LEU A 466 -25.58 10.72 6.59
N PRO A 467 -26.03 10.13 7.71
CA PRO A 467 -27.45 10.01 7.98
C PRO A 467 -28.02 11.30 8.58
N PHE A 468 -29.27 11.61 8.23
CA PHE A 468 -30.09 12.61 8.92
C PHE A 468 -31.51 12.04 9.11
N GLN A 469 -31.86 11.77 10.35
CA GLN A 469 -33.17 11.21 10.69
C GLN A 469 -34.21 12.32 10.81
N VAL A 470 -35.33 12.16 10.10
CA VAL A 470 -36.53 13.01 10.20
C VAL A 470 -37.70 12.18 10.72
N GLU A 471 -38.75 12.85 11.19
CA GLU A 471 -39.95 12.16 11.68
C GLU A 471 -40.79 11.54 10.55
N SER A 472 -40.74 12.14 9.35
CA SER A 472 -41.54 11.73 8.19
C SER A 472 -40.94 12.30 6.90
N LEU A 473 -40.96 11.50 5.83
CA LEU A 473 -40.55 11.91 4.49
C LEU A 473 -41.67 12.56 3.63
N LYS A 474 -42.85 12.80 4.21
CA LYS A 474 -43.93 13.57 3.56
C LYS A 474 -43.58 15.05 3.42
N ASP A 475 -44.12 15.71 2.40
CA ASP A 475 -43.85 17.10 2.06
C ASP A 475 -42.36 17.31 1.72
N THR A 476 -42.00 16.91 0.50
CA THR A 476 -40.61 16.88 0.04
C THR A 476 -39.91 18.24 0.18
N GLU A 477 -40.61 19.34 -0.12
CA GLU A 477 -40.05 20.70 0.00
C GLU A 477 -39.70 21.04 1.46
N ALA A 478 -40.61 20.74 2.40
CA ALA A 478 -40.36 20.96 3.82
C ALA A 478 -39.23 20.07 4.37
N VAL A 479 -39.12 18.83 3.90
CA VAL A 479 -38.05 17.91 4.27
C VAL A 479 -36.69 18.39 3.75
N ILE A 480 -36.63 18.84 2.49
CA ILE A 480 -35.41 19.43 1.90
C ILE A 480 -35.00 20.67 2.69
N ALA A 481 -35.94 21.56 3.04
CA ALA A 481 -35.65 22.75 3.83
C ALA A 481 -35.03 22.41 5.20
N LYS A 482 -35.63 21.46 5.94
CA LYS A 482 -35.09 20.98 7.23
C LYS A 482 -33.69 20.36 7.09
N ALA A 483 -33.47 19.57 6.05
CA ALA A 483 -32.19 18.94 5.79
C ALA A 483 -31.11 19.97 5.42
N LEU A 484 -31.46 21.04 4.70
CA LEU A 484 -30.55 22.16 4.43
C LEU A 484 -30.24 22.98 5.69
N GLU A 485 -31.20 23.19 6.58
CA GLU A 485 -30.97 23.82 7.89
C GLU A 485 -30.00 22.99 8.75
N TYR A 486 -30.22 21.66 8.80
CA TYR A 486 -29.30 20.75 9.46
C TYR A 486 -27.90 20.82 8.84
N ALA A 487 -27.79 20.70 7.51
CA ALA A 487 -26.51 20.76 6.81
C ALA A 487 -25.75 22.07 7.06
N LYS A 488 -26.45 23.21 7.18
CA LYS A 488 -25.84 24.49 7.60
C LYS A 488 -25.33 24.43 9.04
N SER A 489 -26.11 23.86 9.96
CA SER A 489 -25.76 23.79 11.39
C SER A 489 -24.51 22.95 11.67
N VAL A 490 -24.26 21.93 10.84
CA VAL A 490 -23.09 21.05 10.94
C VAL A 490 -21.96 21.41 9.95
N GLY A 491 -22.07 22.55 9.26
CA GLY A 491 -21.02 23.07 8.38
C GLY A 491 -20.82 22.35 7.05
N LEU A 492 -21.78 21.52 6.61
CA LEU A 492 -21.72 20.80 5.32
C LEU A 492 -22.00 21.72 4.11
N VAL A 493 -22.79 22.78 4.31
CA VAL A 493 -23.11 23.77 3.27
C VAL A 493 -23.13 25.17 3.89
N LYS A 494 -22.84 26.18 3.08
CA LYS A 494 -22.99 27.60 3.45
C LYS A 494 -23.99 28.30 2.55
N ALA A 495 -24.41 29.49 2.97
CA ALA A 495 -25.15 30.44 2.14
C ALA A 495 -24.39 30.66 0.82
N GLY A 496 -25.02 30.31 -0.31
CA GLY A 496 -24.48 30.43 -1.65
C GLY A 496 -24.18 29.16 -2.39
N ASP A 497 -24.12 28.07 -1.66
CA ASP A 497 -23.80 26.77 -2.21
C ASP A 497 -24.95 26.21 -3.03
N LYS A 498 -24.64 25.28 -3.93
CA LYS A 498 -25.66 24.48 -4.63
C LYS A 498 -25.71 23.09 -4.01
N VAL A 499 -26.91 22.52 -3.95
CA VAL A 499 -27.14 21.14 -3.51
C VAL A 499 -27.91 20.41 -4.59
N VAL A 500 -27.51 19.17 -4.89
CA VAL A 500 -28.30 18.30 -5.78
C VAL A 500 -29.18 17.42 -4.91
N ALA A 501 -30.50 17.59 -4.99
CA ALA A 501 -31.47 16.76 -4.29
C ALA A 501 -31.95 15.62 -5.20
N VAL A 502 -32.03 14.40 -4.66
CA VAL A 502 -32.46 13.19 -5.38
C VAL A 502 -33.55 12.49 -4.58
N HIS A 503 -34.71 12.27 -5.20
CA HIS A 503 -35.87 11.66 -4.56
C HIS A 503 -36.82 11.01 -5.59
N GLY A 504 -37.96 10.50 -5.11
CA GLY A 504 -39.05 9.99 -5.95
C GLY A 504 -40.24 10.94 -6.00
N ILE A 505 -40.98 10.94 -7.11
CA ILE A 505 -42.22 11.73 -7.26
C ILE A 505 -43.34 11.23 -6.33
N LYS A 506 -43.40 9.93 -6.05
CA LYS A 506 -44.38 9.35 -5.13
C LYS A 506 -43.84 9.40 -3.70
N GLU A 507 -44.47 10.22 -2.88
CA GLU A 507 -44.20 10.26 -1.44
C GLU A 507 -44.41 8.87 -0.80
N ASN A 508 -43.53 8.49 0.13
CA ASN A 508 -43.60 7.22 0.88
C ASN A 508 -43.66 5.93 0.04
N ALA A 509 -43.17 5.95 -1.21
CA ALA A 509 -43.04 4.76 -2.03
C ALA A 509 -41.58 4.29 -2.08
N ALA A 510 -41.28 3.16 -1.45
CA ALA A 510 -39.96 2.52 -1.54
C ALA A 510 -39.61 2.19 -3.00
N GLY A 511 -38.37 2.47 -3.40
CA GLY A 511 -37.84 2.11 -4.73
C GLY A 511 -38.27 3.02 -5.90
N ALA A 512 -38.93 4.15 -5.64
CA ALA A 512 -39.47 5.04 -6.69
C ALA A 512 -38.56 6.25 -7.04
N THR A 513 -37.24 6.16 -6.88
CA THR A 513 -36.31 7.27 -7.22
C THR A 513 -36.36 7.58 -8.73
N ASN A 514 -36.78 8.79 -9.07
CA ASN A 514 -36.93 9.23 -10.47
C ASN A 514 -36.81 10.74 -10.69
N MET A 515 -36.39 11.51 -9.67
CA MET A 515 -36.25 12.96 -9.74
C MET A 515 -34.89 13.40 -9.20
N MET A 516 -34.27 14.35 -9.90
CA MET A 516 -33.10 15.10 -9.42
C MET A 516 -33.32 16.59 -9.69
N GLU A 517 -32.97 17.43 -8.72
CA GLU A 517 -33.09 18.89 -8.84
C GLU A 517 -31.91 19.61 -8.18
N VAL A 518 -31.60 20.82 -8.67
CA VAL A 518 -30.56 21.69 -8.09
C VAL A 518 -31.24 22.73 -7.22
N VAL A 519 -30.91 22.72 -5.92
CA VAL A 519 -31.43 23.67 -4.94
C VAL A 519 -30.31 24.64 -4.57
N ASN A 520 -30.59 25.95 -4.63
CA ASN A 520 -29.65 26.96 -4.17
C ASN A 520 -29.81 27.15 -2.67
N VAL A 521 -28.69 27.11 -1.96
CA VAL A 521 -28.55 27.69 -0.64
C VAL A 521 -28.28 29.17 -0.87
N ASP A 522 -29.06 30.09 -0.31
CA ASP A 522 -29.02 31.51 -0.70
C ASP A 522 -27.61 32.16 -0.75
N GLY A 523 -27.11 32.56 -1.95
CA GLY A 523 -26.04 33.57 -2.15
C GLY A 523 -24.66 33.24 -2.80
N ARG A 524 -24.55 33.13 -4.15
CA ARG A 524 -23.38 33.29 -5.07
C ARG A 524 -22.07 32.45 -4.93
N SER A 525 -21.62 31.92 -6.08
CA SER A 525 -20.53 30.94 -6.32
C SER A 525 -19.29 31.52 -7.05
N MET A 526 -18.12 30.88 -6.88
CA MET A 526 -16.91 30.96 -7.73
C MET A 526 -16.21 29.58 -7.94
N LYS A 527 -15.24 29.55 -8.88
CA LYS A 527 -14.87 28.51 -9.88
C LYS A 527 -13.69 27.53 -9.59
N ASP A 528 -13.71 26.46 -10.41
CA ASP A 528 -12.86 25.28 -10.73
C ASP A 528 -11.33 25.38 -10.80
N HIS A 529 -10.65 24.22 -10.66
CA HIS A 529 -9.32 23.87 -11.21
C HIS A 529 -9.31 22.38 -11.67
N GLY A 530 -8.62 22.07 -12.79
CA GLY A 530 -8.50 20.72 -13.39
C GLY A 530 -7.27 19.90 -12.96
N VAL A 531 -7.25 18.61 -13.33
CA VAL A 531 -6.40 17.54 -12.75
C VAL A 531 -5.87 16.56 -13.83
N ILE A 532 -4.71 15.93 -13.60
CA ILE A 532 -4.13 14.81 -14.40
C ILE A 532 -3.89 13.60 -13.46
N GLY A 533 -4.25 12.38 -13.91
CA GLY A 533 -4.30 11.15 -13.08
C GLY A 533 -3.25 10.05 -13.36
N GLN A 534 -2.96 9.24 -12.33
CA GLN A 534 -2.03 8.07 -12.30
C GLN A 534 -2.65 6.75 -12.81
N ALA A 535 -1.77 5.76 -13.09
CA ALA A 535 -1.99 4.39 -13.63
C ALA A 535 -3.28 3.67 -13.14
N ALA A 536 -3.87 2.83 -14.00
CA ALA A 536 -5.13 2.14 -13.75
C ALA A 536 -4.84 0.64 -13.67
N VAL A 537 -5.44 -0.06 -12.71
CA VAL A 537 -5.34 -1.52 -12.62
C VAL A 537 -6.45 -2.14 -13.48
N SER A 538 -6.10 -3.16 -14.27
CA SER A 538 -7.06 -3.96 -15.04
C SER A 538 -7.36 -5.29 -14.33
N ILE A 539 -8.62 -5.73 -14.37
CA ILE A 539 -8.97 -7.10 -13.95
C ILE A 539 -8.51 -8.04 -15.08
N THR A 540 -7.39 -8.72 -14.87
CA THR A 540 -6.81 -9.67 -15.84
C THR A 540 -7.29 -11.10 -15.57
N ASP A 541 -7.15 -11.99 -16.57
CA ASP A 541 -7.43 -13.43 -16.40
C ASP A 541 -6.61 -14.04 -15.24
N GLN A 542 -5.42 -13.51 -14.95
CA GLN A 542 -4.58 -13.94 -13.83
C GLN A 542 -5.16 -13.52 -12.46
N MET A 543 -5.87 -12.39 -12.37
CA MET A 543 -6.62 -12.01 -11.16
C MET A 543 -7.88 -12.88 -10.97
N ALA A 544 -8.47 -13.36 -12.06
CA ALA A 544 -9.62 -14.26 -12.00
C ALA A 544 -9.25 -15.70 -11.58
N ASP A 545 -8.00 -16.10 -11.81
CA ASP A 545 -7.49 -17.46 -11.51
C ASP A 545 -6.53 -17.51 -10.32
N LEU A 546 -6.60 -16.53 -9.41
CA LEU A 546 -5.76 -16.46 -8.19
C LEU A 546 -5.82 -17.72 -7.34
N ALA A 547 -6.91 -18.49 -7.45
CA ALA A 547 -7.16 -19.66 -6.62
C ALA A 547 -6.70 -21.00 -7.22
N SER A 548 -6.24 -21.06 -8.49
CA SER A 548 -5.73 -22.32 -9.10
C SER A 548 -4.20 -22.41 -9.14
N TRP A 549 -3.50 -21.34 -8.77
CA TRP A 549 -2.05 -21.23 -8.94
C TRP A 549 -1.27 -22.22 -8.04
N ASP A 550 -0.34 -22.96 -8.66
CA ASP A 550 0.36 -24.11 -8.05
C ASP A 550 1.80 -23.81 -7.58
N GLY A 551 2.27 -22.56 -7.70
CA GLY A 551 3.60 -22.17 -7.25
C GLY A 551 4.70 -22.26 -8.32
N SER A 552 4.40 -22.50 -9.60
CA SER A 552 5.43 -22.53 -10.65
C SER A 552 6.14 -21.17 -10.79
N SER A 553 7.48 -21.18 -10.69
CA SER A 553 8.35 -20.00 -10.72
C SER A 553 8.25 -19.21 -12.02
N CYS A 554 7.95 -17.92 -11.94
CA CYS A 554 8.14 -16.95 -13.02
C CYS A 554 9.64 -16.77 -13.30
N ASP A 555 10.02 -16.70 -14.58
CA ASP A 555 11.40 -16.44 -15.04
C ASP A 555 11.84 -15.02 -14.63
N PRO A 556 12.98 -14.85 -13.92
CA PRO A 556 13.50 -13.53 -13.52
C PRO A 556 13.65 -12.52 -14.65
N ILE A 557 13.74 -12.96 -15.91
CA ILE A 557 13.88 -12.09 -17.10
C ILE A 557 12.58 -11.32 -17.42
N THR A 558 11.43 -11.77 -16.91
CA THR A 558 10.12 -11.16 -17.23
C THR A 558 9.80 -9.89 -16.44
N ARG A 559 10.44 -9.71 -15.27
CA ARG A 559 10.24 -8.55 -14.39
C ARG A 559 10.74 -7.24 -15.00
N LYS A 560 10.02 -6.14 -14.78
CA LYS A 560 10.34 -4.80 -15.31
C LYS A 560 10.92 -3.86 -14.27
N THR A 561 10.36 -3.79 -13.08
CA THR A 561 10.89 -2.98 -11.95
C THR A 561 12.35 -3.36 -11.72
N THR A 562 13.17 -2.55 -11.06
CA THR A 562 14.58 -2.88 -10.74
C THR A 562 14.74 -3.16 -9.24
N LEU A 563 15.68 -4.04 -8.85
CA LEU A 563 15.98 -4.33 -7.44
C LEU A 563 17.34 -3.74 -7.07
N THR A 564 17.33 -2.87 -6.06
CA THR A 564 18.53 -2.36 -5.42
C THR A 564 18.71 -3.06 -4.08
N CYS A 565 19.87 -3.63 -3.81
CA CYS A 565 20.16 -4.23 -2.49
C CYS A 565 21.35 -3.53 -1.85
N THR A 566 21.22 -3.23 -0.56
CA THR A 566 22.34 -2.75 0.26
C THR A 566 23.25 -3.90 0.62
N MET A 567 24.53 -3.79 0.27
CA MET A 567 25.53 -4.79 0.58
C MET A 567 25.95 -4.70 2.04
N GLY A 568 26.13 -5.85 2.69
CA GLY A 568 26.52 -5.95 4.09
C GLY A 568 26.99 -7.35 4.48
N PRO A 569 27.41 -7.54 5.75
CA PRO A 569 28.00 -8.80 6.22
C PRO A 569 27.21 -10.07 5.89
N SER A 570 25.89 -9.98 5.74
CA SER A 570 25.01 -11.13 5.45
C SER A 570 25.02 -11.57 3.98
N ASP A 571 25.54 -10.73 3.08
CA ASP A 571 25.56 -10.98 1.64
C ASP A 571 26.94 -10.80 0.98
N TRP A 572 28.01 -10.64 1.76
CA TRP A 572 29.35 -10.39 1.21
C TRP A 572 30.02 -11.61 0.56
N ASP A 573 29.56 -12.83 0.82
CA ASP A 573 30.17 -14.02 0.22
C ASP A 573 29.69 -14.25 -1.22
N VAL A 574 30.56 -14.84 -2.05
CA VAL A 574 30.31 -15.04 -3.48
C VAL A 574 29.09 -15.94 -3.72
N GLU A 575 28.85 -16.95 -2.88
CA GLU A 575 27.73 -17.88 -3.07
C GLU A 575 26.38 -17.17 -2.86
N THR A 576 26.28 -16.36 -1.81
CA THR A 576 25.09 -15.54 -1.54
C THR A 576 24.87 -14.52 -2.65
N LEU A 577 25.92 -13.83 -3.11
CA LEU A 577 25.83 -12.88 -4.23
C LEU A 577 25.34 -13.55 -5.52
N VAL A 578 25.85 -14.74 -5.87
CA VAL A 578 25.35 -15.51 -7.01
C VAL A 578 23.86 -15.82 -6.86
N LYS A 579 23.41 -16.23 -5.67
CA LYS A 579 21.98 -16.46 -5.41
C LYS A 579 21.16 -15.18 -5.58
N MET A 580 21.64 -14.02 -5.08
CA MET A 580 20.96 -12.73 -5.22
C MET A 580 20.91 -12.25 -6.68
N ILE A 581 21.99 -12.39 -7.44
CA ILE A 581 22.03 -12.08 -8.88
C ILE A 581 20.99 -12.92 -9.63
N ASN A 582 20.90 -14.21 -9.31
CA ASN A 582 19.89 -15.10 -9.91
C ASN A 582 18.45 -14.77 -9.50
N GLN A 583 18.25 -14.09 -8.37
CA GLN A 583 16.95 -13.52 -7.97
C GLN A 583 16.69 -12.13 -8.59
N GLY A 584 17.56 -11.61 -9.47
CA GLY A 584 17.31 -10.39 -10.22
C GLY A 584 17.83 -9.10 -9.58
N LEU A 585 18.92 -9.16 -8.81
CA LEU A 585 19.66 -7.98 -8.36
C LEU A 585 20.06 -7.11 -9.57
N ASN A 586 19.74 -5.81 -9.55
CA ASN A 586 20.14 -4.84 -10.58
C ASN A 586 21.22 -3.88 -10.09
N ILE A 587 21.11 -3.39 -8.85
CA ILE A 587 22.05 -2.41 -8.27
C ILE A 587 22.55 -2.90 -6.91
N ALA A 588 23.87 -3.02 -6.78
CA ALA A 588 24.55 -3.24 -5.51
C ALA A 588 24.89 -1.89 -4.87
N ARG A 589 24.21 -1.58 -3.76
CA ARG A 589 24.39 -0.33 -2.99
C ARG A 589 25.44 -0.53 -1.90
N PHE A 590 26.49 0.29 -1.94
CA PHE A 590 27.53 0.38 -0.92
C PHE A 590 27.22 1.58 -0.02
N ASN A 591 26.84 1.31 1.24
CA ASN A 591 26.47 2.34 2.20
C ASN A 591 27.70 2.89 2.93
N PHE A 592 28.15 4.10 2.58
CA PHE A 592 29.33 4.73 3.19
C PHE A 592 29.07 5.40 4.54
N SER A 593 27.85 5.34 5.08
CA SER A 593 27.61 5.69 6.49
C SER A 593 28.33 4.76 7.46
N HIS A 594 28.65 3.54 7.00
CA HIS A 594 29.36 2.50 7.74
C HIS A 594 30.44 1.84 6.87
N GLY A 595 31.34 1.10 7.51
CA GLY A 595 32.45 0.43 6.82
C GLY A 595 33.58 1.38 6.43
N ASP A 596 34.68 0.77 6.01
CA ASP A 596 35.90 1.43 5.54
C ASP A 596 36.17 1.07 4.07
N PHE A 597 37.17 1.72 3.47
CA PHE A 597 37.52 1.46 2.07
C PHE A 597 37.95 0.01 1.84
N GLU A 598 38.57 -0.65 2.81
CA GLU A 598 39.04 -2.03 2.68
C GLU A 598 37.87 -3.01 2.59
N SER A 599 36.93 -2.91 3.52
CA SER A 599 35.72 -3.74 3.54
C SER A 599 34.85 -3.55 2.29
N HIS A 600 34.62 -2.30 1.86
CA HIS A 600 33.89 -2.02 0.62
C HIS A 600 34.62 -2.57 -0.61
N SER A 601 35.95 -2.44 -0.68
CA SER A 601 36.74 -2.98 -1.80
C SER A 601 36.69 -4.50 -1.86
N LYS A 602 36.71 -5.17 -0.71
CA LYS A 602 36.57 -6.64 -0.62
C LYS A 602 35.20 -7.09 -1.11
N CYS A 603 34.14 -6.41 -0.67
CA CYS A 603 32.78 -6.70 -1.15
C CYS A 603 32.65 -6.48 -2.66
N LEU A 604 33.23 -5.41 -3.20
CA LEU A 604 33.25 -5.16 -4.65
C LEU A 604 34.00 -6.25 -5.42
N ALA A 605 35.12 -6.75 -4.88
CA ALA A 605 35.86 -7.86 -5.48
C ALA A 605 35.02 -9.15 -5.51
N ASN A 606 34.29 -9.45 -4.43
CA ASN A 606 33.40 -10.60 -4.36
C ASN A 606 32.22 -10.48 -5.35
N LEU A 607 31.64 -9.29 -5.50
CA LEU A 607 30.60 -9.02 -6.50
C LEU A 607 31.11 -9.26 -7.93
N LYS A 608 32.31 -8.77 -8.25
CA LYS A 608 32.95 -9.02 -9.54
C LYS A 608 33.19 -10.52 -9.79
N GLU A 609 33.54 -11.28 -8.75
CA GLU A 609 33.71 -12.72 -8.86
C GLU A 609 32.36 -13.45 -9.04
N ALA A 610 31.32 -13.04 -8.33
CA ALA A 610 29.97 -13.59 -8.48
C ALA A 610 29.41 -13.36 -9.89
N LEU A 611 29.65 -12.18 -10.48
CA LEU A 611 29.22 -11.84 -11.85
C LEU A 611 29.88 -12.74 -12.91
N LYS A 612 31.13 -13.17 -12.73
CA LYS A 612 31.77 -14.16 -13.63
C LYS A 612 31.03 -15.50 -13.66
N GLN A 613 30.34 -15.84 -12.58
CA GLN A 613 29.55 -17.07 -12.47
C GLN A 613 28.11 -16.91 -13.00
N CYS A 614 27.70 -15.69 -13.36
CA CYS A 614 26.36 -15.36 -13.83
C CYS A 614 26.41 -14.74 -15.24
N PRO A 615 26.82 -15.50 -16.29
CA PRO A 615 27.01 -14.95 -17.64
C PRO A 615 25.72 -14.32 -18.17
N GLY A 616 25.84 -13.14 -18.80
CA GLY A 616 24.71 -12.38 -19.34
C GLY A 616 23.90 -11.59 -18.30
N LYS A 617 24.28 -11.64 -17.02
CA LYS A 617 23.71 -10.77 -15.98
C LYS A 617 24.62 -9.56 -15.73
N HIS A 618 24.01 -8.41 -15.48
CA HIS A 618 24.71 -7.17 -15.19
C HIS A 618 24.17 -6.60 -13.87
N VAL A 619 25.09 -6.20 -12.98
CA VAL A 619 24.77 -5.50 -11.73
C VAL A 619 25.60 -4.21 -11.69
N ALA A 620 24.92 -3.09 -11.53
CA ALA A 620 25.56 -1.80 -11.39
C ALA A 620 25.98 -1.53 -9.94
N VAL A 621 27.00 -0.70 -9.76
CA VAL A 621 27.57 -0.35 -8.46
C VAL A 621 27.15 1.07 -8.07
N MET A 622 26.53 1.20 -6.90
CA MET A 622 26.08 2.50 -6.37
C MET A 622 26.80 2.82 -5.06
N LEU A 623 27.41 4.00 -4.98
CA LEU A 623 27.93 4.59 -3.76
C LEU A 623 26.84 5.43 -3.10
N ASP A 624 26.47 5.12 -1.86
CA ASP A 624 25.52 5.93 -1.09
C ASP A 624 26.27 6.81 -0.09
N THR A 625 26.10 8.13 -0.22
CA THR A 625 26.81 9.09 0.64
C THR A 625 26.18 9.14 2.02
N LYS A 626 27.00 9.45 3.04
CA LYS A 626 26.50 9.51 4.41
C LYS A 626 25.59 10.73 4.63
N GLY A 627 26.01 11.90 4.16
CA GLY A 627 25.27 13.14 4.31
C GLY A 627 25.37 13.76 5.70
N PRO A 628 24.75 14.94 5.90
CA PRO A 628 24.78 15.66 7.17
C PRO A 628 23.97 14.93 8.25
N GLU A 629 24.50 14.90 9.48
CA GLU A 629 23.83 14.29 10.64
C GLU A 629 23.80 15.23 11.85
N ILE A 630 22.65 15.29 12.52
CA ILE A 630 22.52 15.91 13.84
C ILE A 630 22.46 14.80 14.88
N ARG A 631 23.28 14.87 15.92
CA ARG A 631 23.39 13.83 16.95
C ARG A 631 23.40 14.41 18.36
N SER A 632 22.89 13.62 19.31
CA SER A 632 23.07 13.88 20.72
C SER A 632 24.53 13.66 21.19
N GLY A 633 24.85 14.18 22.36
CA GLY A 633 26.17 14.06 23.00
C GLY A 633 26.42 12.71 23.68
N PHE A 634 27.56 12.65 24.36
CA PHE A 634 27.90 11.59 25.32
C PHE A 634 27.27 11.87 26.69
N PHE A 635 27.12 10.86 27.53
CA PHE A 635 26.56 11.01 28.87
C PHE A 635 27.63 10.89 29.96
N ALA A 636 27.46 11.64 31.05
CA ALA A 636 28.43 11.69 32.14
C ALA A 636 28.62 10.33 32.82
N ALA A 637 27.52 9.58 33.02
CA ALA A 637 27.53 8.23 33.58
C ALA A 637 27.90 7.14 32.56
N GLY A 638 27.97 7.47 31.27
CA GLY A 638 28.03 6.51 30.17
C GLY A 638 26.72 5.72 30.01
N GLY A 639 26.50 5.18 28.82
CA GLY A 639 25.40 4.25 28.58
C GLY A 639 24.07 4.93 28.22
N LYS A 640 23.09 4.88 29.13
CA LYS A 640 21.70 5.30 28.85
C LYS A 640 21.18 6.32 29.87
N VAL A 641 20.27 7.17 29.40
CA VAL A 641 19.54 8.15 30.21
C VAL A 641 18.06 7.90 30.05
N GLU A 642 17.33 7.96 31.16
CA GLU A 642 15.87 7.87 31.20
C GLU A 642 15.27 9.28 31.17
N LEU A 643 14.30 9.48 30.29
CA LEU A 643 13.59 10.74 30.14
C LEU A 643 12.11 10.54 30.48
N GLU A 644 11.57 11.37 31.38
CA GLU A 644 10.18 11.30 31.83
C GLU A 644 9.27 12.26 31.06
N ALA A 645 8.05 11.82 30.75
CA ALA A 645 7.06 12.70 30.12
C ALA A 645 6.72 13.89 31.02
N GLY A 646 6.72 15.09 30.46
CA GLY A 646 6.44 16.33 31.18
C GLY A 646 7.66 17.01 31.80
N GLN A 647 8.84 16.37 31.82
CA GLN A 647 10.05 16.99 32.35
C GLN A 647 10.66 18.03 31.38
N ASP A 648 11.38 19.00 31.91
CA ASP A 648 12.19 19.93 31.13
C ASP A 648 13.56 19.31 30.81
N LEU A 649 14.02 19.49 29.57
CA LEU A 649 15.33 19.05 29.07
C LEU A 649 16.02 20.18 28.30
N ILE A 650 17.28 20.46 28.60
CA ILE A 650 18.09 21.45 27.89
C ILE A 650 18.93 20.76 26.81
N LEU A 651 18.85 21.23 25.57
CA LEU A 651 19.74 20.85 24.48
C LEU A 651 20.80 21.94 24.31
N THR A 652 22.08 21.63 24.55
CA THR A 652 23.19 22.60 24.40
C THR A 652 23.99 22.36 23.14
N THR A 653 24.53 23.41 22.53
CA THR A 653 25.40 23.31 21.35
C THR A 653 26.88 23.06 21.71
N ASP A 654 27.24 23.12 23.00
CA ASP A 654 28.55 22.65 23.47
C ASP A 654 28.64 21.13 23.39
N TYR A 655 29.12 20.62 22.25
CA TYR A 655 29.24 19.18 22.02
C TYR A 655 30.27 18.47 22.92
N SER A 656 31.11 19.24 23.64
CA SER A 656 32.03 18.67 24.63
C SER A 656 31.34 18.33 25.95
N PHE A 657 30.13 18.86 26.18
CA PHE A 657 29.36 18.64 27.39
C PHE A 657 28.90 17.18 27.49
N LYS A 658 29.24 16.53 28.62
CA LYS A 658 28.74 15.19 28.96
C LYS A 658 27.40 15.30 29.65
N GLY A 659 26.34 14.87 28.95
CA GLY A 659 24.96 15.06 29.35
C GLY A 659 24.41 14.10 30.40
N ASP A 660 23.17 14.37 30.80
CA ASP A 660 22.34 13.59 31.74
C ASP A 660 20.84 13.74 31.40
N ALA A 661 19.94 13.39 32.32
CA ALA A 661 18.48 13.49 32.14
C ALA A 661 17.94 14.92 32.01
N HIS A 662 18.74 15.94 32.33
CA HIS A 662 18.34 17.35 32.35
C HIS A 662 19.04 18.20 31.31
N LYS A 663 20.24 17.81 30.86
CA LYS A 663 20.97 18.53 29.81
C LYS A 663 21.72 17.57 28.89
N ILE A 664 21.50 17.70 27.58
CA ILE A 664 22.12 16.85 26.54
C ILE A 664 22.74 17.74 25.47
N ALA A 665 23.95 17.40 24.99
CA ALA A 665 24.57 18.14 23.91
C ALA A 665 24.00 17.77 22.53
N CYS A 666 24.06 18.69 21.58
CA CYS A 666 23.63 18.52 20.18
C CYS A 666 24.77 18.96 19.25
N THR A 667 25.05 18.20 18.19
CA THR A 667 26.10 18.55 17.22
C THR A 667 25.77 19.77 16.37
N TYR A 668 24.50 20.16 16.26
CA TYR A 668 24.09 21.26 15.38
C TYR A 668 24.20 22.60 16.09
N GLU A 669 25.30 23.31 15.84
CA GLU A 669 25.60 24.61 16.47
C GLU A 669 24.52 25.66 16.23
N LYS A 670 23.82 25.60 15.10
CA LYS A 670 22.74 26.53 14.75
C LYS A 670 21.36 26.13 15.31
N LEU A 671 21.30 25.13 16.19
CA LEU A 671 20.03 24.63 16.75
C LEU A 671 19.17 25.77 17.35
N PRO A 672 19.69 26.64 18.24
CA PRO A 672 18.87 27.68 18.88
C PRO A 672 18.31 28.73 17.91
N GLN A 673 18.99 28.97 16.78
CA GLN A 673 18.58 29.91 15.74
C GLN A 673 17.62 29.26 14.73
N SER A 674 17.66 27.94 14.60
CA SER A 674 16.87 27.21 13.59
C SER A 674 15.48 26.82 14.12
N VAL A 675 15.34 26.63 15.44
CA VAL A 675 14.07 26.25 16.07
C VAL A 675 13.39 27.44 16.76
N LYS A 676 12.07 27.35 16.95
CA LYS A 676 11.24 28.33 17.68
C LYS A 676 10.38 27.66 18.75
N PRO A 677 9.89 28.38 19.79
CA PRO A 677 8.89 27.84 20.71
C PRO A 677 7.73 27.16 19.97
N GLY A 678 7.37 25.95 20.41
CA GLY A 678 6.40 25.07 19.77
C GLY A 678 6.98 24.08 18.76
N SER A 679 8.23 24.27 18.29
CA SER A 679 8.88 23.32 17.36
C SER A 679 9.05 21.95 18.01
N ILE A 680 9.02 20.89 17.20
CA ILE A 680 9.30 19.53 17.65
C ILE A 680 10.73 19.16 17.30
N ILE A 681 11.43 18.52 18.22
CA ILE A 681 12.74 17.89 18.02
C ILE A 681 12.54 16.41 18.29
N LEU A 682 12.89 15.58 17.31
CA LEU A 682 12.85 14.13 17.44
C LEU A 682 14.26 13.65 17.79
N MET A 683 14.40 12.78 18.77
CA MET A 683 15.68 12.19 19.16
C MET A 683 15.59 10.66 19.17
N ALA A 684 16.69 10.01 18.77
CA ALA A 684 16.79 8.56 18.64
C ALA A 684 15.72 8.00 17.71
N ASP A 685 15.73 8.50 16.46
CA ASP A 685 14.81 8.06 15.40
C ASP A 685 13.33 8.21 15.81
N GLY A 686 13.03 9.25 16.59
CA GLY A 686 11.68 9.58 17.06
C GLY A 686 11.22 8.82 18.31
N THR A 687 12.11 8.04 18.93
CA THR A 687 11.84 7.38 20.22
C THR A 687 11.47 8.41 21.30
N VAL A 688 12.09 9.59 21.28
CA VAL A 688 11.76 10.71 22.16
C VAL A 688 11.33 11.92 21.34
N ASN A 689 10.16 12.47 21.67
CA ASN A 689 9.67 13.73 21.13
C ASN A 689 9.88 14.85 22.16
N LEU A 690 10.51 15.93 21.73
CA LEU A 690 10.78 17.11 22.53
C LEU A 690 10.05 18.31 21.92
N GLN A 691 9.29 19.05 22.72
CA GLN A 691 8.70 20.32 22.28
C GLN A 691 9.56 21.48 22.78
N VAL A 692 9.99 22.35 21.88
CA VAL A 692 10.74 23.56 22.23
C VAL A 692 9.84 24.49 23.04
N VAL A 693 10.31 24.88 24.22
CA VAL A 693 9.63 25.83 25.12
C VAL A 693 10.24 27.21 24.96
N GLU A 694 11.57 27.29 24.93
CA GLU A 694 12.32 28.54 24.89
C GLU A 694 13.68 28.32 24.20
N CYS A 695 14.15 29.32 23.45
CA CYS A 695 15.47 29.29 22.81
C CYS A 695 16.40 30.30 23.51
N TYR A 696 17.60 29.88 23.85
CA TYR A 696 18.69 30.72 24.37
C TYR A 696 19.77 30.93 23.29
N GLU A 697 20.90 31.55 23.65
CA GLU A 697 21.99 31.83 22.70
C GLU A 697 22.72 30.55 22.24
N ASP A 698 23.00 29.63 23.18
CA ASP A 698 23.80 28.42 23.00
C ASP A 698 23.03 27.12 23.32
N SER A 699 21.73 27.25 23.58
CA SER A 699 20.92 26.14 24.06
C SER A 699 19.44 26.33 23.82
N VAL A 700 18.68 25.24 23.88
CA VAL A 700 17.23 25.20 23.71
C VAL A 700 16.62 24.47 24.90
N LYS A 701 15.65 25.10 25.56
CA LYS A 701 14.83 24.45 26.57
C LYS A 701 13.68 23.71 25.89
N THR A 702 13.52 22.44 26.22
CA THR A 702 12.48 21.58 25.68
C THR A 702 11.66 20.91 26.77
N ARG A 703 10.45 20.47 26.43
CA ARG A 703 9.57 19.64 27.22
C ARG A 703 9.54 18.24 26.62
N VAL A 704 9.83 17.21 27.40
CA VAL A 704 9.76 15.82 26.96
C VAL A 704 8.29 15.41 26.86
N LEU A 705 7.85 14.93 25.69
CA LEU A 705 6.44 14.60 25.46
C LEU A 705 6.09 13.15 25.80
N ASN A 706 7.08 12.26 25.83
CA ASN A 706 6.87 10.84 26.12
C ASN A 706 8.06 10.27 26.90
N HIS A 707 7.76 9.27 27.73
CA HIS A 707 8.76 8.56 28.51
C HIS A 707 9.61 7.67 27.59
N ALA A 708 10.94 7.69 27.74
CA ALA A 708 11.84 6.82 26.98
C ALA A 708 13.26 6.76 27.55
N ILE A 709 13.98 5.67 27.25
CA ILE A 709 15.38 5.48 27.60
C ILE A 709 16.23 5.61 26.33
N ILE A 710 17.16 6.54 26.30
CA ILE A 710 18.04 6.81 25.16
C ILE A 710 19.50 6.48 25.47
N GLY A 711 20.24 6.07 24.44
CA GLY A 711 21.69 5.91 24.50
C GLY A 711 22.43 7.17 24.03
N GLU A 712 23.76 7.10 24.02
CA GLU A 712 24.61 8.18 23.52
C GLU A 712 24.55 8.33 21.99
N ARG A 713 24.86 9.54 21.49
CA ARG A 713 25.09 9.85 20.07
C ARG A 713 23.96 9.45 19.12
N LYS A 714 22.73 9.59 19.59
CA LYS A 714 21.52 9.26 18.85
C LYS A 714 21.19 10.36 17.85
N ASN A 715 20.64 9.96 16.70
CA ASN A 715 20.22 10.90 15.66
C ASN A 715 19.16 11.87 16.21
N MET A 716 19.14 13.07 15.65
CA MET A 716 18.13 14.08 15.92
C MET A 716 17.57 14.63 14.60
N ASN A 717 16.26 14.79 14.53
CA ASN A 717 15.57 15.40 13.39
C ASN A 717 14.83 16.65 13.86
N LEU A 718 14.70 17.62 12.96
CA LEU A 718 14.09 18.92 13.25
C LEU A 718 12.90 19.17 12.29
N PRO A 719 11.76 18.47 12.47
CA PRO A 719 10.61 18.60 11.59
C PRO A 719 10.19 20.05 11.33
N GLY A 720 10.07 20.41 10.06
CA GLY A 720 9.67 21.75 9.61
C GLY A 720 10.73 22.84 9.79
N VAL A 721 11.96 22.48 10.14
CA VAL A 721 13.10 23.39 10.31
C VAL A 721 14.08 23.21 9.16
N ARG A 722 14.54 24.32 8.59
CA ARG A 722 15.62 24.30 7.59
C ARG A 722 16.94 24.00 8.29
N VAL A 723 17.53 22.84 8.00
CA VAL A 723 18.85 22.44 8.49
C VAL A 723 19.91 23.00 7.57
N ASP A 724 20.73 23.93 8.09
CA ASP A 724 21.80 24.60 7.35
C ASP A 724 23.12 23.83 7.48
N LEU A 725 23.17 22.67 6.83
CA LEU A 725 24.36 21.82 6.70
C LEU A 725 24.60 21.52 5.22
N PRO A 726 25.87 21.49 4.75
CA PRO A 726 26.17 21.16 3.36
C PRO A 726 25.80 19.71 3.06
N CYS A 727 25.22 19.47 1.88
CA CYS A 727 24.93 18.13 1.37
C CYS A 727 26.21 17.29 1.20
N ILE A 728 27.30 17.91 0.76
CA ILE A 728 28.61 17.26 0.54
C ILE A 728 29.63 17.81 1.53
N GLY A 729 30.04 16.99 2.50
CA GLY A 729 31.13 17.27 3.42
C GLY A 729 32.48 16.72 2.95
N GLU A 730 33.52 16.90 3.78
CA GLU A 730 34.87 16.38 3.50
C GLU A 730 34.90 14.85 3.36
N LYS A 731 34.10 14.15 4.18
CA LYS A 731 34.00 12.69 4.12
C LYS A 731 33.39 12.23 2.80
N GLU A 732 32.26 12.81 2.40
CA GLU A 732 31.60 12.46 1.14
C GLU A 732 32.53 12.73 -0.06
N ALA A 733 33.23 13.87 -0.06
CA ALA A 733 34.20 14.18 -1.09
C ALA A 733 35.34 13.16 -1.14
N ASN A 734 35.86 12.73 0.02
CA ASN A 734 36.87 11.69 0.12
C ASN A 734 36.36 10.35 -0.40
N ASP A 735 35.16 9.93 0.00
CA ASP A 735 34.55 8.67 -0.43
C ASP A 735 34.36 8.64 -1.96
N ILE A 736 33.88 9.73 -2.54
CA ILE A 736 33.67 9.85 -4.00
C ILE A 736 35.00 9.86 -4.75
N LEU A 737 35.93 10.75 -4.38
CA LEU A 737 37.15 10.98 -5.16
C LEU A 737 38.20 9.88 -4.97
N ASN A 738 38.32 9.34 -3.75
CA ASN A 738 39.40 8.41 -3.40
C ASN A 738 38.97 6.95 -3.40
N TRP A 739 37.67 6.66 -3.39
CA TRP A 739 37.18 5.28 -3.52
C TRP A 739 36.21 5.10 -4.69
N GLY A 740 35.18 5.95 -4.81
CA GLY A 740 34.13 5.82 -5.81
C GLY A 740 34.65 5.85 -7.26
N LEU A 741 35.21 6.98 -7.68
CA LEU A 741 35.72 7.15 -9.05
C LEU A 741 36.83 6.14 -9.40
N PRO A 742 37.84 5.88 -8.55
CA PRO A 742 38.87 4.88 -8.85
C PRO A 742 38.35 3.46 -9.00
N ASN A 743 37.26 3.09 -8.33
CA ASN A 743 36.66 1.76 -8.41
C ASN A 743 35.62 1.62 -9.52
N GLY A 744 35.32 2.70 -10.27
CA GLY A 744 34.40 2.69 -11.40
C GLY A 744 32.94 2.52 -10.99
N ILE A 745 32.48 3.28 -9.99
CA ILE A 745 31.05 3.29 -9.63
C ILE A 745 30.19 3.82 -10.79
N ASP A 746 28.96 3.32 -10.89
CA ASP A 746 28.00 3.72 -11.92
C ASP A 746 27.08 4.84 -11.42
N PHE A 747 26.76 4.80 -10.12
CA PHE A 747 25.82 5.71 -9.47
C PHE A 747 26.38 6.29 -8.16
N ILE A 748 26.04 7.55 -7.90
CA ILE A 748 26.11 8.15 -6.55
C ILE A 748 24.70 8.44 -6.08
N SER A 749 24.33 7.87 -4.94
CA SER A 749 23.11 8.19 -4.21
C SER A 749 23.43 9.27 -3.18
N ALA A 750 23.02 10.51 -3.46
CA ALA A 750 23.37 11.70 -2.69
C ALA A 750 22.34 11.98 -1.58
N SER A 751 22.77 11.90 -0.33
CA SER A 751 21.97 12.14 0.87
C SER A 751 21.68 13.63 1.12
N PHE A 752 20.50 13.89 1.67
CA PHE A 752 20.02 15.18 2.15
C PHE A 752 20.07 16.31 1.12
N VAL A 753 19.74 16.01 -0.13
CA VAL A 753 19.67 17.00 -1.21
C VAL A 753 18.52 17.96 -0.92
N GLN A 754 18.82 19.26 -0.95
CA GLN A 754 17.82 20.31 -0.70
C GLN A 754 17.56 21.20 -1.93
N HIS A 755 18.52 21.31 -2.85
CA HIS A 755 18.44 22.17 -4.04
C HIS A 755 19.16 21.53 -5.24
N GLY A 756 18.81 21.95 -6.47
CA GLY A 756 19.53 21.55 -7.68
C GLY A 756 20.99 22.02 -7.71
N ASP A 757 21.33 23.08 -6.96
CA ASP A 757 22.72 23.53 -6.75
C ASP A 757 23.59 22.48 -6.04
N ASP A 758 23.02 21.66 -5.15
CA ASP A 758 23.76 20.58 -4.48
C ASP A 758 24.29 19.57 -5.53
N ILE A 759 23.44 19.26 -6.52
CA ILE A 759 23.72 18.31 -7.60
C ILE A 759 24.71 18.89 -8.60
N ARG A 760 24.53 20.16 -8.97
CA ARG A 760 25.48 20.89 -9.82
C ARG A 760 26.85 21.01 -9.14
N GLY A 761 26.88 21.20 -7.82
CA GLY A 761 28.09 21.17 -6.99
C GLY A 761 28.78 19.80 -7.00
N LEU A 762 28.02 18.73 -6.80
CA LEU A 762 28.52 17.35 -6.87
C LEU A 762 29.07 16.99 -8.26
N ARG A 763 28.39 17.40 -9.35
CA ARG A 763 28.91 17.29 -10.72
C ARG A 763 30.26 18.01 -10.89
N LYS A 764 30.37 19.23 -10.37
CA LYS A 764 31.61 20.01 -10.41
C LYS A 764 32.74 19.35 -9.62
N LEU A 765 32.44 18.75 -8.46
CA LEU A 765 33.41 18.03 -7.63
C LEU A 765 34.03 16.84 -8.38
N MET A 766 33.21 16.04 -9.07
CA MET A 766 33.69 14.88 -9.81
C MET A 766 34.44 15.23 -11.09
N GLY A 767 34.13 16.37 -11.71
CA GLY A 767 34.75 16.82 -12.96
C GLY A 767 34.63 15.80 -14.09
N GLU A 768 35.62 15.78 -14.99
CA GLU A 768 35.63 14.88 -16.16
C GLU A 768 35.70 13.39 -15.76
N ALA A 769 36.31 13.06 -14.62
CA ALA A 769 36.43 11.70 -14.13
C ALA A 769 35.07 11.07 -13.77
N GLY A 770 34.08 11.88 -13.38
CA GLY A 770 32.73 11.41 -13.09
C GLY A 770 31.68 11.70 -14.16
N LYS A 771 32.08 12.06 -15.40
CA LYS A 771 31.10 12.39 -16.46
C LYS A 771 30.10 11.27 -16.76
N ASN A 772 30.53 10.01 -16.57
CA ASN A 772 29.74 8.82 -16.82
C ASN A 772 29.07 8.27 -15.55
N VAL A 773 29.27 8.89 -14.39
CA VAL A 773 28.58 8.53 -13.14
C VAL A 773 27.23 9.24 -13.12
N GLN A 774 26.14 8.54 -12.79
CA GLN A 774 24.82 9.16 -12.63
C GLN A 774 24.56 9.53 -11.16
N ILE A 775 23.87 10.65 -10.93
CA ILE A 775 23.51 11.12 -9.60
C ILE A 775 22.03 10.81 -9.33
N ILE A 776 21.82 10.04 -8.27
CA ILE A 776 20.51 9.73 -7.70
C ILE A 776 20.32 10.61 -6.46
N SER A 777 19.40 11.57 -6.52
CA SER A 777 19.16 12.49 -5.41
C SER A 777 18.18 11.90 -4.40
N LYS A 778 18.59 11.79 -3.14
CA LYS A 778 17.73 11.30 -2.06
C LYS A 778 16.92 12.46 -1.49
N ILE A 779 15.60 12.36 -1.57
CA ILE A 779 14.69 13.34 -0.98
C ILE A 779 14.34 12.88 0.45
N GLU A 780 15.03 13.49 1.41
CA GLU A 780 14.99 13.14 2.84
C GLU A 780 14.41 14.25 3.72
N SER A 781 14.16 15.43 3.15
CA SER A 781 13.73 16.61 3.90
C SER A 781 12.54 17.31 3.24
N THR A 782 11.81 18.07 4.05
CA THR A 782 10.73 18.93 3.55
C THR A 782 11.24 20.02 2.61
N GLU A 783 12.48 20.47 2.79
CA GLU A 783 13.11 21.45 1.89
C GLU A 783 13.39 20.84 0.50
N GLY A 784 13.94 19.62 0.47
CA GLY A 784 14.09 18.88 -0.79
C GLY A 784 12.76 18.64 -1.49
N LEU A 785 11.67 18.44 -0.74
CA LEU A 785 10.33 18.30 -1.31
C LEU A 785 9.81 19.62 -1.93
N ARG A 786 10.06 20.77 -1.30
CA ARG A 786 9.66 22.09 -1.84
C ARG A 786 10.41 22.43 -3.12
N ASN A 787 11.70 22.13 -3.17
CA ASN A 787 12.57 22.40 -4.31
C ASN A 787 12.64 21.21 -5.29
N PHE A 788 11.68 20.30 -5.23
CA PHE A 788 11.75 19.02 -5.93
C PHE A 788 11.92 19.18 -7.45
N ASP A 789 11.28 20.17 -8.08
CA ASP A 789 11.39 20.35 -9.53
C ASP A 789 12.80 20.79 -9.98
N ASP A 790 13.46 21.68 -9.23
CA ASP A 790 14.85 22.09 -9.48
C ASP A 790 15.82 20.93 -9.25
N ILE A 791 15.60 20.15 -8.19
CA ILE A 791 16.37 18.92 -7.94
C ILE A 791 16.14 17.91 -9.06
N LEU A 792 14.89 17.69 -9.45
CA LEU A 792 14.52 16.75 -10.51
C LEU A 792 15.18 17.16 -11.81
N GLU A 793 15.20 18.44 -12.18
CA GLU A 793 15.88 18.94 -13.37
C GLU A 793 17.39 18.66 -13.35
N ALA A 794 18.06 18.89 -12.22
CA ALA A 794 19.50 18.71 -12.07
C ALA A 794 19.96 17.24 -11.92
N SER A 795 19.08 16.34 -11.47
CA SER A 795 19.41 14.94 -11.14
C SER A 795 19.29 14.00 -12.34
N ASP A 796 19.99 12.87 -12.32
CA ASP A 796 19.78 11.81 -13.34
C ASP A 796 18.61 10.90 -12.96
N ALA A 797 18.42 10.69 -11.65
CA ALA A 797 17.33 9.92 -11.06
C ALA A 797 17.04 10.40 -9.63
N ILE A 798 15.91 9.96 -9.07
CA ILE A 798 15.47 10.31 -7.71
C ILE A 798 15.39 9.05 -6.84
N MET A 799 15.75 9.17 -5.57
CA MET A 799 15.45 8.16 -4.55
C MET A 799 14.51 8.75 -3.50
N ILE A 800 13.36 8.11 -3.32
CA ILE A 800 12.37 8.48 -2.30
C ILE A 800 12.76 7.78 -1.00
N ALA A 801 13.44 8.48 -0.10
CA ALA A 801 13.92 7.96 1.18
C ALA A 801 12.85 8.12 2.27
N ARG A 802 11.88 7.19 2.28
CA ARG A 802 10.65 7.30 3.10
C ARG A 802 10.91 7.29 4.60
N GLY A 803 11.94 6.58 5.06
CA GLY A 803 12.36 6.54 6.46
C GLY A 803 12.72 7.93 6.95
N ASP A 804 13.72 8.56 6.32
CA ASP A 804 14.21 9.89 6.68
C ASP A 804 13.14 10.97 6.43
N LEU A 805 12.47 10.94 5.27
CA LEU A 805 11.40 11.89 4.96
C LEU A 805 10.25 11.81 5.96
N GLY A 806 9.89 10.59 6.40
CA GLY A 806 8.85 10.36 7.39
C GLY A 806 9.21 10.84 8.80
N MET A 807 10.48 11.14 9.06
CA MET A 807 10.90 11.82 10.28
C MET A 807 10.68 13.33 10.20
N GLU A 808 10.77 13.92 9.00
CA GLU A 808 10.66 15.37 8.78
C GLU A 808 9.23 15.85 8.54
N MET A 809 8.28 14.94 8.25
CA MET A 809 6.88 15.27 7.96
C MET A 809 5.89 14.34 8.68
N PRO A 810 4.61 14.74 8.82
CA PRO A 810 3.58 13.89 9.42
C PRO A 810 3.48 12.52 8.72
N PRO A 811 3.40 11.40 9.46
CA PRO A 811 3.38 10.06 8.88
C PRO A 811 2.29 9.88 7.83
N GLU A 812 1.09 10.35 8.10
CA GLU A 812 -0.09 10.33 7.23
C GLU A 812 0.08 11.07 5.90
N LYS A 813 1.22 11.73 5.64
CA LYS A 813 1.49 12.47 4.40
C LYS A 813 2.65 11.93 3.57
N VAL A 814 3.42 10.99 4.11
CA VAL A 814 4.61 10.45 3.41
C VAL A 814 4.20 9.81 2.07
N PHE A 815 3.07 9.11 2.03
CA PHE A 815 2.57 8.49 0.80
C PHE A 815 2.21 9.52 -0.28
N LEU A 816 1.75 10.73 0.11
CA LEU A 816 1.46 11.81 -0.83
C LEU A 816 2.72 12.33 -1.49
N ALA A 817 3.77 12.54 -0.70
CA ALA A 817 5.08 12.94 -1.22
C ALA A 817 5.63 11.88 -2.18
N GLN A 818 5.54 10.60 -1.82
CA GLN A 818 5.94 9.48 -2.69
C GLN A 818 5.23 9.52 -4.05
N LYS A 819 3.89 9.59 -4.05
CA LYS A 819 3.09 9.55 -5.27
C LYS A 819 3.37 10.75 -6.17
N MET A 820 3.50 11.94 -5.59
CA MET A 820 3.82 13.17 -6.30
C MET A 820 5.22 13.10 -6.95
N MET A 821 6.25 12.72 -6.18
CA MET A 821 7.62 12.57 -6.71
C MET A 821 7.68 11.52 -7.82
N THR A 822 7.06 10.35 -7.61
CA THR A 822 7.03 9.26 -8.60
C THR A 822 6.40 9.71 -9.90
N ALA A 823 5.23 10.36 -9.84
CA ALA A 823 4.54 10.81 -11.04
C ALA A 823 5.30 11.93 -11.78
N ARG A 824 5.90 12.87 -11.06
CA ARG A 824 6.75 13.91 -11.67
C ARG A 824 7.98 13.31 -12.34
N CYS A 825 8.63 12.31 -11.74
CA CYS A 825 9.72 11.55 -12.35
C CYS A 825 9.26 10.84 -13.63
N ASN A 826 8.13 10.15 -13.59
CA ASN A 826 7.53 9.47 -14.75
C ASN A 826 7.28 10.45 -15.91
N LEU A 827 6.69 11.62 -15.63
CA LEU A 827 6.43 12.65 -16.65
C LEU A 827 7.72 13.28 -17.19
N ALA A 828 8.77 13.39 -16.37
CA ALA A 828 10.08 13.86 -16.79
C ALA A 828 10.88 12.79 -17.55
N GLY A 829 10.47 11.51 -17.50
CA GLY A 829 11.25 10.39 -18.02
C GLY A 829 12.54 10.14 -17.22
N LYS A 830 12.56 10.55 -15.95
CA LYS A 830 13.70 10.32 -15.04
C LYS A 830 13.39 9.13 -14.13
N PRO A 831 14.33 8.18 -13.95
CA PRO A 831 14.12 7.04 -13.08
C PRO A 831 13.88 7.44 -11.62
N VAL A 832 13.04 6.69 -10.93
CA VAL A 832 12.77 6.86 -9.50
C VAL A 832 12.87 5.53 -8.74
N ILE A 833 13.53 5.55 -7.59
CA ILE A 833 13.65 4.40 -6.69
C ILE A 833 12.86 4.68 -5.41
N THR A 834 11.93 3.80 -5.07
CA THR A 834 11.29 3.80 -3.75
C THR A 834 12.19 3.06 -2.76
N ALA A 835 12.62 3.76 -1.71
CA ALA A 835 13.62 3.26 -0.78
C ALA A 835 13.10 3.20 0.67
N THR A 836 13.76 2.34 1.47
CA THR A 836 13.60 2.13 2.92
C THR A 836 12.26 1.51 3.36
N GLN A 837 12.33 0.70 4.42
CA GLN A 837 11.19 0.09 5.16
C GLN A 837 10.12 -0.55 4.25
N MET A 838 10.54 -1.38 3.30
CA MET A 838 9.61 -2.10 2.43
C MET A 838 9.32 -3.51 2.93
N LEU A 839 10.34 -4.28 3.33
CA LEU A 839 10.19 -5.62 3.91
C LEU A 839 10.95 -5.72 5.24
N GLU A 840 10.92 -4.66 6.05
CA GLU A 840 11.74 -4.50 7.27
C GLU A 840 11.63 -5.68 8.24
N SER A 841 10.44 -6.25 8.41
CA SER A 841 10.20 -7.42 9.26
C SER A 841 11.02 -8.64 8.83
N MET A 842 11.45 -8.71 7.57
CA MET A 842 12.28 -9.79 7.03
C MET A 842 13.76 -9.73 7.44
N ILE A 843 14.18 -8.68 8.15
CA ILE A 843 15.48 -8.69 8.84
C ILE A 843 15.53 -9.88 9.82
N GLU A 844 14.44 -10.10 10.55
CA GLU A 844 14.33 -11.13 11.58
C GLU A 844 13.48 -12.33 11.15
N ASN A 845 12.49 -12.12 10.28
CA ASN A 845 11.48 -13.11 9.94
C ASN A 845 11.64 -13.65 8.50
N PRO A 846 11.27 -14.92 8.25
CA PRO A 846 11.33 -15.49 6.91
C PRO A 846 10.16 -15.07 5.99
N ARG A 847 9.20 -14.28 6.48
CA ARG A 847 8.05 -13.77 5.70
C ARG A 847 7.77 -12.32 6.10
N PRO A 848 7.34 -11.47 5.14
CA PRO A 848 6.95 -10.11 5.45
C PRO A 848 5.54 -10.06 6.06
N THR A 849 5.21 -8.90 6.61
CA THR A 849 3.82 -8.55 6.95
C THR A 849 3.00 -8.27 5.67
N ARG A 850 1.67 -8.22 5.80
CA ARG A 850 0.78 -7.97 4.66
C ARG A 850 0.85 -6.51 4.22
N ALA A 851 0.97 -5.59 5.18
CA ALA A 851 1.18 -4.17 4.91
C ALA A 851 2.46 -3.93 4.09
N GLU A 852 3.56 -4.61 4.44
CA GLU A 852 4.83 -4.56 3.68
C GLU A 852 4.67 -5.07 2.24
N VAL A 853 3.95 -6.17 2.04
CA VAL A 853 3.66 -6.67 0.69
C VAL A 853 2.85 -5.67 -0.13
N SER A 854 1.74 -5.17 0.43
CA SER A 854 0.89 -4.17 -0.23
C SER A 854 1.70 -2.92 -0.58
N ASP A 855 2.52 -2.43 0.36
CA ASP A 855 3.33 -1.23 0.19
C ASP A 855 4.32 -1.36 -0.98
N VAL A 856 5.00 -2.51 -1.11
CA VAL A 856 5.87 -2.80 -2.26
C VAL A 856 5.07 -2.86 -3.56
N ALA A 857 3.92 -3.56 -3.56
CA ALA A 857 3.07 -3.69 -4.74
C ALA A 857 2.55 -2.32 -5.19
N ASP A 858 2.11 -1.48 -4.26
CA ASP A 858 1.59 -0.14 -4.55
C ASP A 858 2.69 0.81 -5.02
N ALA A 859 3.93 0.72 -4.51
CA ALA A 859 5.06 1.47 -5.08
C ALA A 859 5.30 1.12 -6.56
N VAL A 860 5.15 -0.16 -6.93
CA VAL A 860 5.27 -0.65 -8.32
C VAL A 860 4.12 -0.15 -9.19
N LEU A 861 2.90 -0.13 -8.66
CA LEU A 861 1.69 0.37 -9.34
C LEU A 861 1.67 1.90 -9.48
N ASP A 862 2.22 2.62 -8.50
CA ASP A 862 2.47 4.07 -8.56
C ASP A 862 3.44 4.44 -9.70
N GLY A 863 4.20 3.45 -10.18
CA GLY A 863 5.06 3.57 -11.34
C GLY A 863 6.53 3.78 -11.01
N THR A 864 6.98 3.37 -9.82
CA THR A 864 8.41 3.41 -9.47
C THR A 864 9.24 2.60 -10.47
N ASP A 865 10.46 3.06 -10.77
CA ASP A 865 11.37 2.31 -11.64
C ASP A 865 12.10 1.20 -10.87
N GLY A 866 12.38 1.43 -9.58
CA GLY A 866 13.10 0.50 -8.73
C GLY A 866 12.62 0.48 -7.28
N VAL A 867 12.90 -0.63 -6.61
CA VAL A 867 12.65 -0.84 -5.19
C VAL A 867 13.93 -1.29 -4.48
N MET A 868 14.16 -0.80 -3.26
CA MET A 868 15.38 -1.06 -2.49
C MET A 868 15.17 -1.90 -1.22
N LEU A 869 16.02 -2.92 -1.03
CA LEU A 869 16.24 -3.60 0.24
C LEU A 869 17.43 -2.99 0.99
N SER A 870 17.24 -2.72 2.27
CA SER A 870 18.21 -2.07 3.16
C SER A 870 18.80 -3.08 4.15
N GLY A 871 18.31 -3.08 5.39
CA GLY A 871 18.78 -4.00 6.43
C GLY A 871 18.46 -5.46 6.10
N GLU A 872 17.39 -5.68 5.34
CA GLU A 872 16.91 -7.00 4.90
C GLU A 872 17.99 -7.78 4.14
N ALA A 873 18.77 -7.09 3.30
CA ALA A 873 19.87 -7.65 2.54
C ALA A 873 21.18 -7.59 3.35
N ALA A 874 21.52 -6.42 3.89
CA ALA A 874 22.83 -6.18 4.49
C ALA A 874 23.08 -6.99 5.78
N ASN A 875 22.09 -7.02 6.68
CA ASN A 875 22.21 -7.55 8.05
C ASN A 875 21.11 -8.57 8.41
N GLY A 876 20.22 -8.88 7.47
CA GLY A 876 19.08 -9.75 7.70
C GLY A 876 19.45 -11.23 7.75
N LYS A 877 18.64 -12.02 8.46
CA LYS A 877 18.82 -13.48 8.54
C LYS A 877 18.49 -14.20 7.23
N PHE A 878 17.76 -13.55 6.32
CA PHE A 878 17.21 -14.18 5.11
C PHE A 878 17.37 -13.34 3.83
N PRO A 879 18.60 -12.89 3.46
CA PRO A 879 18.80 -11.91 2.37
C PRO A 879 18.34 -12.42 1.00
N VAL A 880 18.63 -13.69 0.68
CA VAL A 880 18.19 -14.33 -0.58
C VAL A 880 16.66 -14.48 -0.65
N ASN A 881 16.03 -14.74 0.48
CA ASN A 881 14.57 -14.86 0.56
C ASN A 881 13.89 -13.49 0.45
N ALA A 882 14.46 -12.46 1.08
CA ALA A 882 13.96 -11.08 0.98
C ALA A 882 13.96 -10.59 -0.47
N ILE A 883 15.07 -10.73 -1.20
CA ILE A 883 15.12 -10.35 -2.63
C ILE A 883 14.18 -11.22 -3.47
N SER A 884 14.03 -12.51 -3.16
CA SER A 884 13.11 -13.39 -3.87
C SER A 884 11.64 -12.98 -3.68
N ILE A 885 11.24 -12.61 -2.47
CA ILE A 885 9.87 -12.13 -2.20
C ILE A 885 9.65 -10.78 -2.86
N GLN A 886 10.59 -9.83 -2.72
CA GLN A 886 10.53 -8.53 -3.39
C GLN A 886 10.31 -8.68 -4.90
N ARG A 887 11.07 -9.59 -5.55
CA ARG A 887 10.92 -9.92 -6.97
C ARG A 887 9.49 -10.37 -7.29
N ARG A 888 8.95 -11.35 -6.55
CA ARG A 888 7.62 -11.92 -6.82
C ARG A 888 6.49 -10.92 -6.58
N ILE A 889 6.64 -9.99 -5.63
CA ILE A 889 5.68 -8.90 -5.44
C ILE A 889 5.70 -7.97 -6.66
N CYS A 890 6.89 -7.56 -7.14
CA CYS A 890 7.00 -6.73 -8.35
C CYS A 890 6.37 -7.40 -9.57
N GLU A 891 6.66 -8.68 -9.82
CA GLU A 891 6.08 -9.43 -10.94
C GLU A 891 4.56 -9.51 -10.84
N SER A 892 4.04 -9.77 -9.63
CA SER A 892 2.61 -9.81 -9.37
C SER A 892 1.94 -8.46 -9.62
N ALA A 893 2.55 -7.36 -9.17
CA ALA A 893 2.03 -6.01 -9.37
C ALA A 893 2.10 -5.57 -10.84
N GLU A 894 3.17 -5.91 -11.56
CA GLU A 894 3.33 -5.62 -12.99
C GLU A 894 2.29 -6.34 -13.85
N SER A 895 1.88 -7.56 -13.45
CA SER A 895 0.94 -8.38 -14.19
C SER A 895 -0.48 -7.80 -14.32
N VAL A 896 -0.81 -6.78 -13.50
CA VAL A 896 -2.15 -6.20 -13.43
C VAL A 896 -2.22 -4.74 -13.89
N ILE A 897 -1.07 -4.19 -14.33
CA ILE A 897 -1.00 -2.84 -14.90
C ILE A 897 -1.75 -2.82 -16.24
N ASP A 898 -2.70 -1.89 -16.38
CA ASP A 898 -3.24 -1.52 -17.69
C ASP A 898 -2.25 -0.59 -18.41
N TYR A 899 -1.37 -1.21 -19.20
CA TYR A 899 -0.33 -0.51 -19.95
C TYR A 899 -0.88 0.43 -21.03
N ASP A 900 -2.01 0.10 -21.65
CA ASP A 900 -2.56 0.93 -22.73
C ASP A 900 -3.18 2.21 -22.14
N SER A 901 -3.95 2.09 -21.06
CA SER A 901 -4.47 3.26 -20.32
C SER A 901 -3.35 4.09 -19.68
N LEU A 902 -2.28 3.44 -19.19
CA LEU A 902 -1.11 4.14 -18.66
C LEU A 902 -0.40 4.97 -19.74
N TYR A 903 -0.14 4.35 -20.90
CA TYR A 903 0.46 5.00 -22.04
C TYR A 903 -0.33 6.24 -22.50
N LEU A 904 -1.64 6.11 -22.68
CA LEU A 904 -2.50 7.20 -23.14
C LEU A 904 -2.44 8.41 -22.20
N ARG A 905 -2.50 8.20 -20.88
CA ARG A 905 -2.42 9.28 -19.89
C ARG A 905 -1.06 9.96 -19.86
N ILE A 906 0.03 9.19 -19.88
CA ILE A 906 1.37 9.77 -19.94
C ILE A 906 1.50 10.62 -21.19
N ARG A 907 1.05 10.10 -22.34
CA ARG A 907 1.09 10.82 -23.62
C ARG A 907 0.25 12.09 -23.58
N GLU A 908 -0.97 12.04 -23.08
CA GLU A 908 -1.82 13.22 -22.92
C GLU A 908 -1.19 14.28 -22.02
N ALA A 909 -0.69 13.87 -20.84
CA ALA A 909 -0.04 14.77 -19.89
C ALA A 909 1.21 15.44 -20.47
N VAL A 910 2.02 14.70 -21.23
CA VAL A 910 3.22 15.24 -21.89
C VAL A 910 2.82 16.18 -23.03
N MET A 911 1.83 15.83 -23.85
CA MET A 911 1.30 16.70 -24.90
C MET A 911 0.76 18.03 -24.35
N ASN A 912 0.07 18.01 -23.21
CA ASN A 912 -0.43 19.21 -22.54
C ASN A 912 0.70 20.16 -22.09
N LYS A 913 1.90 19.63 -21.81
CA LYS A 913 3.10 20.44 -21.51
C LYS A 913 3.84 20.96 -22.74
N HIS A 914 3.52 20.44 -23.92
CA HIS A 914 4.16 20.79 -25.20
C HIS A 914 3.11 21.21 -26.24
N PRO A 915 2.43 22.36 -26.05
CA PRO A 915 1.40 22.84 -26.99
C PRO A 915 1.96 23.10 -28.41
N GLU A 916 3.27 23.33 -28.54
CA GLU A 916 4.00 23.46 -29.81
C GLU A 916 4.30 22.13 -30.51
N GLY A 917 4.06 21.00 -29.85
CA GLY A 917 4.36 19.64 -30.33
C GLY A 917 5.65 19.06 -29.75
N LEU A 918 5.72 17.72 -29.70
CA LEU A 918 6.84 16.98 -29.10
C LEU A 918 8.12 17.04 -29.96
N PRO A 919 9.31 16.97 -29.34
CA PRO A 919 10.55 16.71 -30.06
C PRO A 919 10.47 15.45 -30.93
N VAL A 920 11.14 15.43 -32.07
CA VAL A 920 11.07 14.31 -33.05
C VAL A 920 11.39 12.95 -32.40
N ALA A 921 12.49 12.88 -31.66
CA ALA A 921 12.90 11.64 -30.99
C ALA A 921 11.84 11.12 -30.01
N GLU A 922 11.22 12.04 -29.26
CA GLU A 922 10.18 11.70 -28.29
C GLU A 922 8.87 11.29 -28.98
N SER A 923 8.49 11.99 -30.05
CA SER A 923 7.34 11.61 -30.88
C SER A 923 7.52 10.21 -31.48
N ILE A 924 8.69 9.90 -32.03
CA ILE A 924 8.99 8.56 -32.57
C ILE A 924 8.93 7.50 -31.46
N CYS A 925 9.54 7.75 -30.29
CA CYS A 925 9.51 6.79 -29.19
C CYS A 925 8.08 6.55 -28.67
N SER A 926 7.29 7.62 -28.49
CA SER A 926 5.90 7.50 -28.04
C SER A 926 5.06 6.69 -29.04
N ASN A 927 5.19 6.96 -30.34
CA ASN A 927 4.46 6.20 -31.36
C ASN A 927 5.00 4.77 -31.52
N ALA A 928 6.28 4.51 -31.29
CA ALA A 928 6.82 3.16 -31.29
C ALA A 928 6.21 2.29 -30.16
N VAL A 929 5.91 2.89 -29.00
CA VAL A 929 5.19 2.20 -27.92
C VAL A 929 3.76 1.85 -28.33
N ALA A 930 3.00 2.80 -28.91
CA ALA A 930 1.67 2.49 -29.45
C ALA A 930 1.73 1.40 -30.52
N LEU A 931 2.64 1.53 -31.48
CA LEU A 931 2.81 0.57 -32.57
C LEU A 931 3.11 -0.83 -32.05
N ALA A 932 3.95 -0.95 -31.01
CA ALA A 932 4.27 -2.23 -30.39
C ALA A 932 3.02 -2.93 -29.82
N SER A 933 2.10 -2.19 -29.19
CA SER A 933 0.79 -2.73 -28.79
C SER A 933 -0.08 -3.10 -30.00
N GLU A 934 -0.20 -2.20 -30.98
CA GLU A 934 -1.08 -2.38 -32.15
C GLU A 934 -0.71 -3.58 -33.02
N VAL A 935 0.58 -3.84 -33.22
CA VAL A 935 1.04 -4.98 -34.02
C VAL A 935 1.20 -6.26 -33.20
N ASN A 936 0.95 -6.19 -31.90
CA ASN A 936 1.21 -7.23 -30.90
C ASN A 936 2.67 -7.71 -30.94
N ALA A 937 3.61 -6.77 -30.85
CA ALA A 937 5.03 -7.07 -30.78
C ALA A 937 5.40 -7.69 -29.42
N SER A 938 6.37 -8.61 -29.44
CA SER A 938 6.90 -9.26 -28.22
C SER A 938 7.94 -8.39 -27.52
N LEU A 939 8.65 -7.54 -28.27
CA LEU A 939 9.80 -6.77 -27.79
C LEU A 939 9.89 -5.41 -28.50
N ILE A 940 10.43 -4.41 -27.81
CA ILE A 940 10.93 -3.18 -28.41
C ILE A 940 12.46 -3.21 -28.40
N LEU A 941 13.09 -3.05 -29.55
CA LEU A 941 14.53 -3.01 -29.71
C LEU A 941 14.99 -1.55 -29.82
N ALA A 942 15.89 -1.11 -28.96
CA ALA A 942 16.36 0.27 -28.92
C ALA A 942 17.88 0.32 -29.12
N LEU A 943 18.34 0.81 -30.28
CA LEU A 943 19.77 1.02 -30.51
C LEU A 943 20.15 2.39 -29.94
N SER A 944 20.90 2.39 -28.84
CA SER A 944 21.18 3.61 -28.09
C SER A 944 22.57 3.62 -27.46
N GLN A 945 23.46 4.48 -27.97
CA GLN A 945 24.82 4.64 -27.44
C GLN A 945 24.89 5.36 -26.10
N THR A 946 23.89 6.21 -25.78
CA THR A 946 23.80 6.98 -24.52
C THR A 946 22.63 6.53 -23.63
N GLY A 947 21.85 5.56 -24.12
CA GLY A 947 20.62 5.07 -23.49
C GLY A 947 19.43 6.06 -23.57
N SER A 948 19.56 7.23 -24.20
CA SER A 948 18.48 8.24 -24.23
C SER A 948 17.23 7.74 -24.94
N THR A 949 17.38 7.01 -26.05
CA THR A 949 16.28 6.38 -26.80
C THR A 949 15.54 5.37 -25.93
N SER A 950 16.29 4.50 -25.25
CA SER A 950 15.73 3.47 -24.37
C SER A 950 14.98 4.10 -23.19
N ARG A 951 15.51 5.18 -22.60
CA ARG A 951 14.83 5.95 -21.55
C ARG A 951 13.57 6.65 -22.05
N LEU A 952 13.59 7.24 -23.24
CA LEU A 952 12.40 7.84 -23.85
C LEU A 952 11.32 6.80 -24.14
N LEU A 953 11.67 5.59 -24.60
CA LEU A 953 10.72 4.49 -24.72
C LEU A 953 10.17 4.10 -23.33
N GLY A 954 11.05 3.95 -22.34
CA GLY A 954 10.69 3.62 -20.96
C GLY A 954 9.77 4.64 -20.30
N LYS A 955 9.89 5.93 -20.66
CA LYS A 955 9.00 7.03 -20.19
C LYS A 955 7.54 6.74 -20.49
N TYR A 956 7.24 6.18 -21.66
CA TYR A 956 5.87 5.85 -22.10
C TYR A 956 5.37 4.49 -21.60
N ARG A 957 6.15 3.81 -20.75
CA ARG A 957 5.79 2.59 -20.02
C ARG A 957 5.16 1.52 -20.94
N PRO A 958 5.89 0.99 -21.94
CA PRO A 958 5.37 -0.08 -22.80
C PRO A 958 5.12 -1.38 -22.03
N ARG A 959 4.12 -2.14 -22.49
CA ARG A 959 3.89 -3.53 -22.03
C ARG A 959 5.07 -4.43 -22.39
N GLN A 960 5.70 -4.22 -23.54
CA GLN A 960 6.86 -4.98 -24.01
C GLN A 960 8.12 -4.66 -23.19
N GLN A 961 9.07 -5.60 -23.11
CA GLN A 961 10.43 -5.30 -22.63
C GLN A 961 11.15 -4.44 -23.68
N ILE A 962 12.07 -3.58 -23.23
CA ILE A 962 12.93 -2.78 -24.09
C ILE A 962 14.33 -3.41 -24.04
N LEU A 963 14.83 -3.89 -25.18
CA LEU A 963 16.21 -4.34 -25.31
C LEU A 963 17.09 -3.16 -25.78
N CYS A 964 17.85 -2.59 -24.85
CA CYS A 964 18.81 -1.52 -25.10
C CYS A 964 20.10 -2.11 -25.68
N VAL A 965 20.27 -1.99 -26.99
CA VAL A 965 21.49 -2.39 -27.70
C VAL A 965 22.48 -1.24 -27.65
N THR A 966 23.68 -1.48 -27.14
CA THR A 966 24.69 -0.44 -26.96
C THR A 966 26.12 -0.94 -27.13
N ASP A 967 27.03 -0.12 -27.64
CA ASP A 967 28.47 -0.39 -27.64
C ASP A 967 29.20 0.23 -26.43
N ASN A 968 28.46 0.89 -25.54
CA ASN A 968 28.99 1.63 -24.39
C ASN A 968 28.69 0.89 -23.08
N GLU A 969 29.74 0.45 -22.38
CA GLU A 969 29.64 -0.25 -21.09
C GLU A 969 28.95 0.58 -20.00
N HIS A 970 29.11 1.90 -20.00
CA HIS A 970 28.44 2.77 -19.04
C HIS A 970 26.93 2.79 -19.30
N THR A 971 26.51 2.77 -20.57
CA THR A 971 25.10 2.71 -20.90
C THR A 971 24.47 1.39 -20.45
N VAL A 972 25.20 0.28 -20.51
CA VAL A 972 24.77 -1.01 -19.93
C VAL A 972 24.44 -0.83 -18.45
N ALA A 973 25.37 -0.29 -17.66
CA ALA A 973 25.16 -0.09 -16.23
C ALA A 973 24.02 0.91 -15.94
N HIS A 974 23.91 1.97 -16.73
CA HIS A 974 22.85 2.98 -16.59
C HIS A 974 21.44 2.45 -16.85
N THR A 975 21.28 1.32 -17.53
CA THR A 975 19.95 0.70 -17.66
C THR A 975 19.43 0.13 -16.33
N ALA A 976 20.32 -0.18 -15.37
CA ALA A 976 19.98 -0.86 -14.12
C ALA A 976 19.04 -0.06 -13.20
N VAL A 977 18.91 1.26 -13.42
CA VAL A 977 18.01 2.13 -12.64
C VAL A 977 16.61 2.25 -13.28
N ALA A 978 16.46 1.93 -14.57
CA ALA A 978 15.25 2.22 -15.34
C ALA A 978 14.41 0.95 -15.58
N ARG A 979 13.11 1.04 -15.36
CA ARG A 979 12.22 -0.12 -15.43
C ARG A 979 12.02 -0.62 -16.86
N GLY A 980 12.01 -1.93 -17.03
CA GLY A 980 11.67 -2.61 -18.28
C GLY A 980 12.72 -2.45 -19.38
N ILE A 981 13.94 -2.06 -19.02
CA ILE A 981 15.06 -1.91 -19.96
C ILE A 981 16.11 -2.97 -19.64
N LEU A 982 16.36 -3.86 -20.60
CA LEU A 982 17.39 -4.88 -20.53
C LEU A 982 18.58 -4.44 -21.40
N PRO A 983 19.82 -4.48 -20.90
CA PRO A 983 20.97 -4.15 -21.73
C PRO A 983 21.42 -5.34 -22.59
N PHE A 984 21.93 -5.03 -23.78
CA PHE A 984 22.71 -5.95 -24.61
C PHE A 984 23.90 -5.21 -25.21
N GLN A 985 25.11 -5.61 -24.85
CA GLN A 985 26.32 -4.98 -25.32
C GLN A 985 26.77 -5.57 -26.67
N VAL A 986 26.99 -4.70 -27.66
CA VAL A 986 27.60 -5.04 -28.95
C VAL A 986 28.99 -4.41 -29.06
N GLU A 987 29.79 -4.88 -30.01
CA GLU A 987 31.15 -4.34 -30.22
C GLU A 987 31.14 -3.00 -30.98
N SER A 988 30.18 -2.81 -31.89
CA SER A 988 30.08 -1.60 -32.71
C SER A 988 28.68 -1.45 -33.31
N PHE A 989 28.25 -0.20 -33.54
CA PHE A 989 27.02 0.14 -34.27
C PHE A 989 27.18 0.23 -35.80
N LYS A 990 28.33 -0.17 -36.36
CA LYS A 990 28.49 -0.24 -37.81
C LYS A 990 27.58 -1.34 -38.38
N ASP A 991 26.87 -1.03 -39.45
CA ASP A 991 25.89 -1.93 -40.08
C ASP A 991 24.70 -2.22 -39.15
N THR A 992 23.75 -1.28 -39.15
CA THR A 992 22.57 -1.33 -38.29
C THR A 992 21.75 -2.62 -38.50
N GLU A 993 21.66 -3.12 -39.73
CA GLU A 993 20.94 -4.37 -40.03
C GLU A 993 21.61 -5.57 -39.35
N ALA A 994 22.93 -5.67 -39.43
CA ALA A 994 23.69 -6.72 -38.75
C ALA A 994 23.57 -6.64 -37.21
N VAL A 995 23.54 -5.42 -36.66
CA VAL A 995 23.34 -5.19 -35.22
C VAL A 995 21.95 -5.64 -34.78
N VAL A 996 20.90 -5.30 -35.55
CA VAL A 996 19.52 -5.75 -35.29
C VAL A 996 19.44 -7.28 -35.34
N ALA A 997 20.02 -7.92 -36.35
CA ALA A 997 20.04 -9.38 -36.47
C ALA A 997 20.70 -10.04 -35.25
N LYS A 998 21.89 -9.56 -34.83
CA LYS A 998 22.60 -10.08 -33.65
C LYS A 998 21.81 -9.88 -32.35
N ALA A 999 21.11 -8.76 -32.22
CA ALA A 999 20.27 -8.51 -31.05
C ALA A 999 19.03 -9.42 -31.03
N LEU A 1000 18.44 -9.73 -32.18
CA LEU A 1000 17.34 -10.70 -32.29
C LEU A 1000 17.80 -12.13 -31.97
N GLU A 1001 18.99 -12.53 -32.41
CA GLU A 1001 19.59 -13.83 -32.02
C GLU A 1001 19.81 -13.92 -30.51
N TYR A 1002 20.35 -12.87 -29.90
CA TYR A 1002 20.48 -12.79 -28.45
C TYR A 1002 19.10 -12.89 -27.77
N ALA A 1003 18.12 -12.10 -28.21
CA ALA A 1003 16.76 -12.12 -27.67
C ALA A 1003 16.11 -13.51 -27.74
N LYS A 1004 16.33 -14.26 -28.82
CA LYS A 1004 15.91 -15.67 -28.91
C LYS A 1004 16.61 -16.55 -27.88
N SER A 1005 17.93 -16.40 -27.74
CA SER A 1005 18.75 -17.23 -26.84
C SER A 1005 18.36 -17.10 -25.36
N VAL A 1006 17.87 -15.92 -24.96
CA VAL A 1006 17.41 -15.62 -23.60
C VAL A 1006 15.88 -15.69 -23.43
N GLY A 1007 15.16 -16.16 -24.47
CA GLY A 1007 13.71 -16.39 -24.40
C GLY A 1007 12.82 -15.14 -24.45
N LEU A 1008 13.35 -13.99 -24.87
CA LEU A 1008 12.57 -12.75 -25.01
C LEU A 1008 11.66 -12.74 -26.26
N VAL A 1009 12.04 -13.47 -27.31
CA VAL A 1009 11.27 -13.60 -28.55
C VAL A 1009 11.39 -15.02 -29.10
N LYS A 1010 10.44 -15.44 -29.94
CA LYS A 1010 10.48 -16.70 -30.71
C LYS A 1010 10.28 -16.45 -32.20
N ALA A 1011 10.61 -17.44 -33.04
CA ALA A 1011 10.35 -17.37 -34.48
C ALA A 1011 8.86 -17.10 -34.75
N GLY A 1012 8.59 -16.15 -35.66
CA GLY A 1012 7.26 -15.65 -35.98
C GLY A 1012 6.78 -14.46 -35.12
N ASP A 1013 7.49 -14.09 -34.07
CA ASP A 1013 7.18 -12.88 -33.30
C ASP A 1013 7.51 -11.61 -34.10
N LYS A 1014 6.89 -10.49 -33.71
CA LYS A 1014 7.21 -9.16 -34.22
C LYS A 1014 8.00 -8.38 -33.18
N VAL A 1015 8.95 -7.58 -33.63
CA VAL A 1015 9.74 -6.65 -32.82
C VAL A 1015 9.63 -5.26 -33.42
N VAL A 1016 9.45 -4.23 -32.58
CA VAL A 1016 9.54 -2.83 -33.02
C VAL A 1016 10.95 -2.34 -32.74
N ALA A 1017 11.73 -2.04 -33.77
CA ALA A 1017 13.07 -1.48 -33.62
C ALA A 1017 13.04 0.04 -33.77
N VAL A 1018 13.79 0.74 -32.90
CA VAL A 1018 13.86 2.20 -32.84
C VAL A 1018 15.32 2.64 -32.84
N HIS A 1019 15.70 3.48 -33.80
CA HIS A 1019 17.06 3.96 -33.95
C HIS A 1019 17.14 5.28 -34.75
N GLY A 1020 18.36 5.80 -34.94
CA GLY A 1020 18.63 6.96 -35.79
C GLY A 1020 19.16 6.54 -37.17
N ILE A 1021 18.89 7.34 -38.21
CA ILE A 1021 19.42 7.13 -39.57
C ILE A 1021 20.94 7.32 -39.63
N LYS A 1022 21.48 8.25 -38.84
CA LYS A 1022 22.92 8.50 -38.78
C LYS A 1022 23.56 7.59 -37.73
N GLU A 1023 24.36 6.65 -38.19
CA GLU A 1023 25.21 5.83 -37.32
C GLU A 1023 26.08 6.73 -36.42
N ASN A 1024 26.30 6.31 -35.17
CA ASN A 1024 27.17 6.99 -34.19
C ASN A 1024 26.86 8.47 -33.92
N THR A 1025 25.61 8.91 -34.11
CA THR A 1025 25.18 10.27 -33.77
C THR A 1025 24.18 10.25 -32.61
N ALA A 1026 24.63 10.63 -31.41
CA ALA A 1026 23.76 10.74 -30.24
C ALA A 1026 22.61 11.73 -30.49
N GLY A 1027 21.40 11.40 -30.00
CA GLY A 1027 20.22 12.27 -30.09
C GLY A 1027 19.52 12.31 -31.46
N ALA A 1028 19.93 11.49 -32.43
CA ALA A 1028 19.38 11.48 -33.79
C ALA A 1028 18.24 10.45 -34.00
N THR A 1029 17.54 10.02 -32.96
CA THR A 1029 16.44 9.03 -33.08
C THR A 1029 15.33 9.59 -33.98
N ASN A 1030 15.10 8.94 -35.10
CA ASN A 1030 14.15 9.39 -36.11
C ASN A 1030 13.57 8.25 -36.99
N MET A 1031 13.84 6.99 -36.64
CA MET A 1031 13.35 5.81 -37.35
C MET A 1031 12.70 4.83 -36.37
N MET A 1032 11.58 4.25 -36.81
CA MET A 1032 11.01 3.05 -36.22
C MET A 1032 10.62 2.08 -37.33
N GLU A 1033 10.84 0.79 -37.10
CA GLU A 1033 10.53 -0.28 -38.03
C GLU A 1033 9.95 -1.50 -37.31
N VAL A 1034 9.17 -2.32 -38.02
CA VAL A 1034 8.66 -3.60 -37.52
C VAL A 1034 9.42 -4.71 -38.20
N VAL A 1035 10.10 -5.53 -37.40
CA VAL A 1035 10.92 -6.66 -37.85
C VAL A 1035 10.23 -7.96 -37.46
N ASN A 1036 10.14 -8.92 -38.39
CA ASN A 1036 9.69 -10.26 -38.08
C ASN A 1036 10.88 -11.11 -37.64
N VAL A 1037 10.71 -11.85 -36.56
CA VAL A 1037 11.73 -12.73 -36.02
C VAL A 1037 11.73 -14.02 -36.83
N GLU A 1038 12.79 -14.26 -37.60
CA GLU A 1038 12.92 -15.47 -38.46
C GLU A 1038 13.09 -16.79 -37.70
#